data_AF-A0A142Y8G9-F1
#
_entry.id   AF-A0A142Y8G9-F1
#
_cell.length_a   1.000
_cell.length_b   1.000
_cell.length_c   1.000
_cell.angle_alpha   90.00
_cell.angle_beta   90.00
_cell.angle_gamma   90.00
#
_symmetry.space_group_name_H-M   'P 1'
#
loop_
_entity.id
_entity.type
_entity.pdbx_description
1 polymer ?
#
loop_
_entity_poly.entity_id
_entity_poly.type
_entity_poly.pdbx_seq_one_letter_code
_entity_poly.pdbx_strand_id
1 'polypeptide(L)'
;MNMPNLTLMESPSHSLSKPLQGFFNGTRSTLRRIHGILIERSWLLISGMLALMALSNPCVAQSLDQVLEEIGVTGSVLDAPPFDVIVVTAEHGGKSVQVNLLDLPDRKVPSSPKPAEKLRCVLNLFPGRLYEIQWKDISKIILWEELVLDRAKKLLANKDYAEAFEHLVYLRDNYPQSSNVQTLHQEFLFSSARDMASSGDLPHTLAALEELQRRFPNFRTEDVQTAISSVAAKLIDDLFARNELGVARSMILRLDKEYPGKLPMVAKAKSRFQELAETYRKSATEFRQAGDYGRARQAAVRMLEIEPELEGGKEFLNELIKEFPLVRVGVFQRASKPDTAALADWPAFRLGQLTSTPVFSFRNTGPEGGIYQFSYGNAVHSDDRMQLDLTLQNVDSSTVPDSLFLSQALLQRANIGHPLYVPGWASIFESVSVLGPERLRIRLRQPHVLPQAMMQWQLPKQGEQSFVRTIYQLKSEEDNRKRFEWIGESDAADFQPREIQEVYYEDPNQAINDLLKGELEFIDRLFPADARRLGGYRYIKTEPYALPMVHMLVPRGKGPFFEDREFRRALLYAINRSAILSDEILGGKPSPVDRLISGPFPAGASETDALAYAYNLSVEEPPYDPRTATVLVMLSQANQTSRAAKRKEPAPKLPVIRLGVPNFEAARVAGQAILQAWKIIGVDGKLVVYDELPRLEDDSIDILYMSAALWEPVTDAERLFGVGGPAETNNQYIVQALGKLNAARNWREVREGCQDLHALVAAHLPVLPLWQVSETFAYRTEIQGVAKRPIGLYQDVQKWRIQVR
;
A
#
# COMPACT_ATOMS: atom_id res chain seq x y z
N MET A 1 -25.34 -19.04 52.88
CA MET A 1 -24.53 -19.53 54.03
C MET A 1 -23.28 -20.18 53.48
N ASN A 2 -22.12 -19.80 54.03
CA ASN A 2 -20.80 -20.45 54.04
C ASN A 2 -20.25 -21.12 52.76
N MET A 3 -19.12 -20.57 52.25
CA MET A 3 -18.04 -21.38 51.66
C MET A 3 -17.34 -22.23 52.76
N PRO A 4 -16.44 -23.17 52.40
CA PRO A 4 -15.01 -22.83 52.48
C PRO A 4 -14.09 -23.46 51.40
N ASN A 5 -12.85 -22.95 51.34
CA ASN A 5 -11.69 -23.49 50.61
C ASN A 5 -11.12 -24.78 51.28
N LEU A 6 -10.25 -25.55 50.58
CA LEU A 6 -8.80 -25.70 50.87
C LEU A 6 -8.09 -26.97 50.27
N THR A 7 -6.96 -26.73 49.59
CA THR A 7 -5.66 -27.49 49.50
C THR A 7 -5.48 -28.94 48.98
N LEU A 8 -4.51 -29.02 48.04
CA LEU A 8 -3.30 -29.90 47.94
C LEU A 8 -3.38 -31.43 48.13
N MET A 9 -2.79 -32.17 47.17
CA MET A 9 -1.88 -33.29 47.43
C MET A 9 -0.89 -33.54 46.27
N GLU A 10 0.11 -34.40 46.49
CA GLU A 10 1.43 -34.39 45.83
C GLU A 10 1.67 -35.49 44.75
N SER A 11 2.70 -35.25 43.90
CA SER A 11 3.77 -36.12 43.35
C SER A 11 3.70 -37.66 43.53
N PRO A 12 4.26 -38.52 42.62
CA PRO A 12 5.70 -38.46 42.25
C PRO A 12 6.20 -39.04 40.89
N SER A 13 7.46 -38.68 40.53
CA SER A 13 8.43 -39.43 39.66
C SER A 13 8.04 -39.74 38.19
N HIS A 14 8.89 -39.82 37.16
CA HIS A 14 10.35 -39.72 36.92
C HIS A 14 10.57 -39.56 35.38
N SER A 15 11.74 -39.33 34.75
CA SER A 15 13.15 -39.06 35.15
C SER A 15 13.95 -38.48 33.94
N LEU A 16 15.10 -37.83 34.19
CA LEU A 16 16.21 -37.49 33.25
C LEU A 16 15.92 -36.45 32.13
N SER A 17 16.82 -35.52 31.75
CA SER A 17 18.28 -35.39 31.96
C SER A 17 18.75 -33.94 32.26
N LYS A 18 20.04 -33.76 32.64
CA LYS A 18 20.64 -32.52 33.20
C LYS A 18 21.31 -31.60 32.15
N PRO A 19 21.72 -30.38 32.55
CA PRO A 19 23.17 -30.17 32.77
C PRO A 19 23.51 -29.46 34.10
N LEU A 20 24.75 -29.63 34.61
CA LEU A 20 25.30 -28.91 35.76
C LEU A 20 26.83 -28.76 35.66
N GLN A 21 27.32 -27.55 35.96
CA GLN A 21 28.57 -27.17 36.67
C GLN A 21 29.93 -27.74 36.20
N GLY A 22 31.06 -27.01 36.31
CA GLY A 22 31.33 -25.66 36.87
C GLY A 22 32.79 -25.60 37.36
N PHE A 23 33.32 -24.43 37.78
CA PHE A 23 34.53 -24.36 38.63
C PHE A 23 34.66 -23.01 39.39
N PHE A 24 35.17 -23.09 40.63
CA PHE A 24 35.61 -21.99 41.52
C PHE A 24 37.05 -21.53 41.15
N ASN A 25 37.73 -20.48 41.65
CA ASN A 25 37.71 -19.62 42.86
C ASN A 25 38.25 -18.20 42.47
N GLY A 26 38.18 -17.12 43.27
CA GLY A 26 37.63 -16.94 44.62
C GLY A 26 37.85 -15.52 45.21
N THR A 27 37.15 -15.25 46.32
CA THR A 27 37.38 -14.28 47.42
C THR A 27 37.49 -12.75 47.21
N ARG A 28 36.88 -12.01 48.17
CA ARG A 28 36.77 -10.54 48.28
C ARG A 28 37.15 -10.08 49.71
N SER A 29 37.25 -8.75 49.90
CA SER A 29 37.41 -7.97 51.15
C SER A 29 38.87 -7.78 51.63
N THR A 30 39.30 -6.65 52.22
CA THR A 30 38.59 -5.55 52.92
C THR A 30 39.37 -4.20 52.90
N LEU A 31 38.64 -3.08 53.04
CA LEU A 31 38.97 -1.80 53.76
C LEU A 31 40.21 -0.91 53.47
N ARG A 32 39.89 0.40 53.30
CA ARG A 32 40.53 1.64 53.83
C ARG A 32 42.00 2.04 53.53
N ARG A 33 42.11 3.15 52.76
CA ARG A 33 42.64 4.49 53.15
C ARG A 33 44.11 4.65 53.63
N ILE A 34 44.77 5.65 53.03
CA ILE A 34 45.89 6.51 53.50
C ILE A 34 47.28 6.29 52.84
N HIS A 35 47.78 7.42 52.31
CA HIS A 35 49.16 7.86 52.00
C HIS A 35 50.36 6.99 52.43
N GLY A 36 51.41 7.03 51.58
CA GLY A 36 52.72 7.50 52.07
C GLY A 36 53.98 6.72 51.63
N ILE A 37 54.68 7.25 50.63
CA ILE A 37 56.15 7.49 50.53
C ILE A 37 57.11 6.41 51.08
N LEU A 38 58.08 5.96 50.25
CA LEU A 38 59.53 5.73 50.51
C LEU A 38 60.13 4.87 49.37
N ILE A 39 61.39 4.99 48.92
CA ILE A 39 62.36 6.09 49.05
C ILE A 39 63.37 6.11 47.88
N GLU A 40 64.01 7.26 47.77
CA GLU A 40 65.11 7.73 46.93
C GLU A 40 66.29 6.77 46.65
N ARG A 41 66.98 7.06 45.54
CA ARG A 41 68.45 7.19 45.56
C ARG A 41 68.86 8.63 45.24
N SER A 42 69.29 9.33 46.29
CA SER A 42 70.34 10.35 46.33
C SER A 42 70.63 11.17 45.06
N TRP A 43 70.33 12.47 45.09
CA TRP A 43 71.34 13.52 44.85
C TRP A 43 71.03 14.74 45.72
N LEU A 44 72.03 15.24 46.43
CA LEU A 44 71.95 16.25 47.49
C LEU A 44 72.55 17.57 46.97
N LEU A 45 72.08 18.70 47.52
CA LEU A 45 72.65 20.06 47.40
C LEU A 45 72.52 20.67 45.98
N ILE A 46 71.79 21.77 45.80
CA ILE A 46 72.14 23.09 46.32
C ILE A 46 70.89 23.84 46.82
N SER A 47 70.92 24.26 48.08
CA SER A 47 69.95 25.18 48.68
C SER A 47 70.52 26.60 48.64
N GLY A 48 69.98 27.46 47.78
CA GLY A 48 70.34 28.87 47.69
C GLY A 48 69.25 29.70 47.02
N MET A 49 68.91 30.84 47.62
CA MET A 49 67.92 31.84 47.13
C MET A 49 66.46 31.36 47.04
N LEU A 50 65.81 31.21 48.21
CA LEU A 50 64.33 31.29 48.29
C LEU A 50 63.86 31.99 49.58
N ALA A 51 64.39 33.19 49.80
CA ALA A 51 63.84 34.21 50.70
C ALA A 51 64.22 35.60 50.16
N LEU A 52 63.29 36.55 50.21
CA LEU A 52 63.34 37.87 49.56
C LEU A 52 63.37 37.87 48.02
N MET A 53 62.20 37.66 47.41
CA MET A 53 61.57 38.71 46.59
C MET A 53 60.06 38.45 46.52
N ALA A 54 59.31 39.18 47.35
CA ALA A 54 57.88 39.39 47.12
C ALA A 54 57.71 40.56 46.14
N LEU A 55 56.53 40.63 45.52
CA LEU A 55 56.05 41.75 44.68
C LEU A 55 56.64 41.86 43.27
N SER A 56 56.32 40.88 42.44
CA SER A 56 55.83 41.14 41.08
C SER A 56 54.60 40.28 40.81
N ASN A 57 53.41 40.87 40.97
CA ASN A 57 52.17 40.21 40.53
C ASN A 57 52.21 40.08 39.01
N PRO A 58 52.08 38.88 38.42
CA PRO A 58 51.72 38.79 37.02
C PRO A 58 50.33 39.40 36.86
N CYS A 59 50.16 40.29 35.87
CA CYS A 59 48.86 40.85 35.53
C CYS A 59 47.97 39.71 35.01
N VAL A 60 47.07 39.21 35.86
CA VAL A 60 46.09 38.20 35.46
C VAL A 60 45.05 38.91 34.59
N ALA A 61 45.03 38.60 33.30
CA ALA A 61 43.99 39.06 32.40
C ALA A 61 42.64 38.55 32.89
N GLN A 62 41.74 39.48 33.23
CA GLN A 62 40.40 39.20 33.74
C GLN A 62 39.60 38.35 32.73
N SER A 63 38.94 37.30 33.22
CA SER A 63 38.21 36.38 32.35
C SER A 63 36.87 36.99 31.93
N LEU A 64 36.36 36.63 30.75
CA LEU A 64 35.04 37.10 30.27
C LEU A 64 33.91 36.79 31.27
N ASP A 65 34.00 35.72 32.05
CA ASP A 65 32.94 35.38 33.02
C ASP A 65 33.00 36.30 34.25
N GLN A 66 34.20 36.68 34.69
CA GLN A 66 34.38 37.70 35.73
C GLN A 66 33.85 39.06 35.27
N VAL A 67 34.10 39.42 34.00
CA VAL A 67 33.56 40.66 33.41
C VAL A 67 32.02 40.63 33.37
N LEU A 68 31.41 39.52 32.94
CA LEU A 68 29.95 39.35 32.88
C LEU A 68 29.29 39.32 34.27
N GLU A 69 29.95 38.69 35.26
CA GLU A 69 29.50 38.62 36.65
C GLU A 69 29.60 40.00 37.35
N GLU A 70 30.70 40.74 37.16
CA GLU A 70 30.87 42.10 37.70
C GLU A 70 29.82 43.08 37.19
N ILE A 71 29.36 42.92 35.95
CA ILE A 71 28.32 43.76 35.35
C ILE A 71 26.90 43.19 35.53
N GLY A 72 26.73 42.09 36.26
CA GLY A 72 25.43 41.53 36.64
C GLY A 72 24.65 40.86 35.50
N VAL A 73 25.30 40.40 34.43
CA VAL A 73 24.64 39.68 33.33
C VAL A 73 24.50 38.21 33.69
N THR A 74 23.35 37.85 34.27
CA THR A 74 23.00 36.48 34.68
C THR A 74 21.95 35.88 33.72
N GLY A 75 22.36 35.55 32.49
CA GLY A 75 21.46 35.03 31.44
C GLY A 75 22.17 34.88 30.10
N SER A 76 21.41 34.77 29.01
CA SER A 76 21.99 34.90 27.67
C SER A 76 22.43 36.35 27.47
N VAL A 77 23.57 36.58 26.82
CA VAL A 77 24.03 37.96 26.57
C VAL A 77 23.03 38.69 25.67
N LEU A 78 22.35 37.97 24.78
CA LEU A 78 21.34 38.50 23.85
C LEU A 78 20.06 39.01 24.53
N ASP A 79 19.78 38.63 25.79
CA ASP A 79 18.61 39.10 26.54
C ASP A 79 18.75 40.58 26.97
N ALA A 80 19.98 41.11 26.96
CA ALA A 80 20.28 42.48 27.32
C ALA A 80 20.26 43.42 26.09
N PRO A 81 19.84 44.70 26.24
CA PRO A 81 20.01 45.70 25.20
C PRO A 81 21.50 45.94 24.90
N PRO A 82 21.93 46.15 23.64
CA PRO A 82 23.34 46.27 23.29
C PRO A 82 24.12 47.33 24.09
N PHE A 83 25.26 46.94 24.65
CA PHE A 83 26.14 47.78 25.45
C PHE A 83 27.63 47.46 25.20
N ASP A 84 28.52 48.41 25.46
CA ASP A 84 29.96 48.17 25.52
C ASP A 84 30.44 48.10 26.97
N VAL A 85 31.62 47.52 27.20
CA VAL A 85 32.24 47.42 28.53
C VAL A 85 33.59 48.12 28.55
N ILE A 86 33.78 48.98 29.54
CA ILE A 86 35.09 49.59 29.87
C ILE A 86 35.62 48.91 31.13
N VAL A 87 36.80 48.32 31.04
CA VAL A 87 37.57 47.81 32.18
C VAL A 87 38.62 48.86 32.55
N VAL A 88 38.56 49.41 33.76
CA VAL A 88 39.51 50.43 34.23
C VAL A 88 40.83 49.79 34.70
N THR A 89 41.90 50.58 34.80
CA THR A 89 43.20 50.08 35.30
C THR A 89 43.12 49.62 36.76
N ALA A 90 44.03 48.71 37.15
CA ALA A 90 44.10 48.17 38.51
C ALA A 90 44.28 49.26 39.59
N GLU A 91 44.97 50.36 39.25
CA GLU A 91 45.11 51.55 40.12
C GLU A 91 43.76 52.20 40.45
N HIS A 92 42.78 52.09 39.56
CA HIS A 92 41.41 52.58 39.72
C HIS A 92 40.41 51.48 40.13
N GLY A 93 40.93 50.38 40.69
CA GLY A 93 40.13 49.28 41.24
C GLY A 93 39.78 48.15 40.27
N GLY A 94 40.23 48.22 39.00
CA GLY A 94 40.17 47.10 38.05
C GLY A 94 38.78 46.61 37.63
N LYS A 95 37.72 47.37 37.90
CA LYS A 95 36.33 46.93 37.68
C LYS A 95 35.86 47.10 36.24
N SER A 96 34.98 46.21 35.83
CA SER A 96 34.21 46.28 34.58
C SER A 96 32.98 47.19 34.74
N VAL A 97 32.70 48.05 33.76
CA VAL A 97 31.52 48.94 33.79
C VAL A 97 30.80 48.95 32.43
N GLN A 98 29.47 48.75 32.45
CA GLN A 98 28.62 48.89 31.26
C GLN A 98 28.41 50.35 30.86
N VAL A 99 28.55 50.59 29.56
CA VAL A 99 28.26 51.88 28.91
C VAL A 99 27.39 51.69 27.68
N ASN A 100 26.65 52.73 27.31
CA ASN A 100 25.99 52.80 26.01
C ASN A 100 27.03 52.58 24.90
N LEU A 101 26.60 52.03 23.77
CA LEU A 101 27.44 51.81 22.59
C LEU A 101 28.29 53.06 22.27
N LEU A 102 29.61 52.87 22.31
CA LEU A 102 30.60 53.90 22.09
C LEU A 102 30.61 54.33 20.62
N ASP A 103 30.57 55.65 20.41
CA ASP A 103 30.71 56.30 19.10
C ASP A 103 32.19 56.29 18.69
N LEU A 104 32.63 55.15 18.13
CA LEU A 104 33.99 54.91 17.66
C LEU A 104 34.00 54.73 16.13
N PRO A 105 34.95 55.34 15.41
CA PRO A 105 35.11 55.12 13.96
C PRO A 105 35.21 53.63 13.62
N ASP A 106 34.44 53.19 12.63
CA ASP A 106 34.30 51.80 12.18
C ASP A 106 34.05 50.77 13.29
N ARG A 107 33.53 51.19 14.46
CA ARG A 107 33.42 50.35 15.67
C ARG A 107 34.73 49.64 16.02
N LYS A 108 35.86 50.37 15.99
CA LYS A 108 37.17 49.84 16.38
C LYS A 108 37.79 50.67 17.49
N VAL A 109 38.31 49.97 18.50
CA VAL A 109 39.14 50.59 19.55
C VAL A 109 40.45 51.05 18.89
N PRO A 110 40.88 52.32 19.06
CA PRO A 110 42.14 52.80 18.52
C PRO A 110 43.32 51.97 19.04
N SER A 111 44.23 51.57 18.14
CA SER A 111 45.38 50.71 18.50
C SER A 111 46.48 51.42 19.31
N SER A 112 46.50 52.76 19.29
CA SER A 112 47.38 53.61 20.11
C SER A 112 46.70 54.98 20.39
N PRO A 113 45.73 55.05 21.31
CA PRO A 113 45.09 56.32 21.68
C PRO A 113 46.08 57.21 22.44
N LYS A 114 45.91 58.54 22.38
CA LYS A 114 46.76 59.47 23.13
C LYS A 114 46.44 59.36 24.63
N PRO A 115 47.40 59.07 25.53
CA PRO A 115 47.08 58.75 26.93
C PRO A 115 46.30 59.82 27.71
N ALA A 116 46.49 61.10 27.38
CA ALA A 116 45.82 62.23 28.02
C ALA A 116 44.50 62.65 27.34
N GLU A 117 44.16 62.05 26.19
CA GLU A 117 42.88 62.27 25.51
C GLU A 117 41.75 61.57 26.28
N LYS A 118 40.54 62.11 26.22
CA LYS A 118 39.40 61.60 26.98
C LYS A 118 38.39 60.90 26.07
N LEU A 119 38.03 59.67 26.43
CA LEU A 119 36.86 58.99 25.89
C LEU A 119 35.60 59.49 26.61
N ARG A 120 34.56 59.79 25.83
CA ARG A 120 33.23 60.14 26.34
C ARG A 120 32.33 58.90 26.33
N CYS A 121 31.66 58.64 27.44
CA CYS A 121 30.75 57.51 27.57
C CYS A 121 29.55 57.87 28.47
N VAL A 122 28.47 57.09 28.36
CA VAL A 122 27.30 57.18 29.23
C VAL A 122 27.18 55.84 29.96
N LEU A 123 27.18 55.85 31.30
CA LEU A 123 27.05 54.63 32.09
C LEU A 123 25.59 54.15 32.06
N ASN A 124 25.36 52.84 31.86
CA ASN A 124 24.00 52.27 31.82
C ASN A 124 23.23 52.48 33.15
N LEU A 125 23.95 52.50 34.26
CA LEU A 125 23.42 52.82 35.60
C LEU A 125 22.93 54.28 35.73
N PHE A 126 23.40 55.20 34.89
CA PHE A 126 23.08 56.62 34.95
C PHE A 126 22.88 57.21 33.54
N PRO A 127 21.84 56.78 32.79
CA PRO A 127 21.71 57.03 31.34
C PRO A 127 21.54 58.51 30.96
N GLY A 128 21.25 59.40 31.92
CA GLY A 128 21.16 60.85 31.73
C GLY A 128 22.46 61.63 31.98
N ARG A 129 23.61 60.97 32.17
CA ARG A 129 24.89 61.62 32.49
C ARG A 129 26.01 61.20 31.54
N LEU A 130 26.67 62.18 30.94
CA LEU A 130 27.89 61.99 30.16
C LEU A 130 29.11 62.01 31.09
N TYR A 131 29.95 61.00 30.98
CA TYR A 131 31.20 60.85 31.72
C TYR A 131 32.39 60.98 30.76
N GLU A 132 33.53 61.43 31.29
CA GLU A 132 34.80 61.48 30.55
C GLU A 132 35.88 60.70 31.32
N ILE A 133 36.54 59.76 30.66
CA ILE A 133 37.65 58.95 31.21
C ILE A 133 38.89 59.12 30.33
N GLN A 134 40.09 59.25 30.91
CA GLN A 134 41.33 59.36 30.12
C GLN A 134 41.73 57.99 29.58
N TRP A 135 42.25 57.92 28.35
CA TRP A 135 42.65 56.65 27.75
C TRP A 135 43.71 55.89 28.54
N LYS A 136 44.58 56.58 29.29
CA LYS A 136 45.56 55.95 30.20
C LYS A 136 44.92 55.14 31.35
N ASP A 137 43.69 55.48 31.74
CA ASP A 137 42.99 54.90 32.90
C ASP A 137 42.10 53.71 32.49
N ILE A 138 42.07 53.39 31.19
CA ILE A 138 41.37 52.25 30.60
C ILE A 138 42.35 51.09 30.41
N SER A 139 42.05 49.93 31.00
CA SER A 139 42.83 48.70 30.78
C SER A 139 42.39 47.95 29.52
N LYS A 140 41.08 47.92 29.23
CA LYS A 140 40.51 47.27 28.05
C LYS A 140 39.13 47.87 27.75
N ILE A 141 38.78 47.97 26.47
CA ILE A 141 37.40 48.12 26.02
C ILE A 141 36.99 46.80 25.36
N ILE A 142 35.79 46.33 25.65
CA ILE A 142 35.17 45.18 24.97
C ILE A 142 33.90 45.72 24.33
N LEU A 143 33.83 45.65 23.00
CA LEU A 143 32.64 46.08 22.27
C LEU A 143 31.55 45.00 22.31
N TRP A 144 30.28 45.39 22.18
CA TRP A 144 29.14 44.47 22.15
C TRP A 144 29.35 43.26 21.23
N GLU A 145 29.75 43.51 19.99
CA GLU A 145 30.03 42.51 18.96
C GLU A 145 31.19 41.56 19.34
N GLU A 146 32.19 42.05 20.08
CA GLU A 146 33.28 41.22 20.62
C GLU A 146 32.82 40.40 21.83
N LEU A 147 31.97 40.97 22.69
CA LEU A 147 31.37 40.30 23.84
C LEU A 147 30.51 39.11 23.41
N VAL A 148 29.61 39.33 22.44
CA VAL A 148 28.74 38.29 21.86
C VAL A 148 29.56 37.24 21.12
N LEU A 149 30.63 37.63 20.39
CA LEU A 149 31.54 36.70 19.71
C LEU A 149 32.31 35.81 20.70
N ASP A 150 32.90 36.38 21.75
CA ASP A 150 33.66 35.60 22.74
C ASP A 150 32.74 34.74 23.62
N ARG A 151 31.50 35.19 23.89
CA ARG A 151 30.46 34.35 24.50
C ARG A 151 30.12 33.16 23.60
N ALA A 152 29.89 33.37 22.29
CA ALA A 152 29.61 32.30 21.34
C ALA A 152 30.74 31.27 21.24
N LYS A 153 32.02 31.71 21.26
CA LYS A 153 33.18 30.81 21.33
C LYS A 153 33.19 29.97 22.60
N LYS A 154 32.83 30.54 23.77
CA LYS A 154 32.73 29.79 25.03
C LYS A 154 31.59 28.77 25.01
N LEU A 155 30.42 29.15 24.53
CA LEU A 155 29.27 28.25 24.38
C LEU A 155 29.65 27.07 23.47
N LEU A 156 30.32 27.35 22.34
CA LEU A 156 30.85 26.33 21.44
C LEU A 156 31.87 25.40 22.12
N ALA A 157 32.80 25.94 22.92
CA ALA A 157 33.77 25.14 23.68
C ALA A 157 33.10 24.27 24.77
N ASN A 158 32.00 24.74 25.35
CA ASN A 158 31.19 24.03 26.33
C ASN A 158 30.19 23.04 25.70
N LYS A 159 30.14 22.95 24.36
CA LYS A 159 29.17 22.16 23.57
C LYS A 159 27.71 22.63 23.68
N ASP A 160 27.45 23.86 24.08
CA ASP A 160 26.11 24.45 24.00
C ASP A 160 25.86 24.98 22.59
N TYR A 161 25.54 24.06 21.68
CA TYR A 161 25.33 24.38 20.27
C TYR A 161 24.02 25.16 20.02
N ALA A 162 23.04 25.10 20.92
CA ALA A 162 21.78 25.80 20.78
C ALA A 162 21.98 27.31 21.04
N GLU A 163 22.48 27.68 22.22
CA GLU A 163 22.72 29.09 22.55
C GLU A 163 23.84 29.67 21.66
N ALA A 164 24.87 28.89 21.30
CA ALA A 164 25.91 29.33 20.36
C ALA A 164 25.37 29.64 18.95
N PHE A 165 24.36 28.91 18.47
CA PHE A 165 23.76 29.16 17.16
C PHE A 165 22.99 30.48 17.14
N GLU A 166 22.25 30.80 18.20
CA GLU A 166 21.53 32.07 18.33
C GLU A 166 22.49 33.27 18.30
N HIS A 167 23.60 33.18 19.05
CA HIS A 167 24.66 34.20 19.02
C HIS A 167 25.31 34.33 17.64
N LEU A 168 25.55 33.20 16.95
CA LEU A 168 26.10 33.21 15.59
C LEU A 168 25.14 33.84 14.57
N VAL A 169 23.83 33.56 14.66
CA VAL A 169 22.80 34.17 13.81
C VAL A 169 22.72 35.68 14.07
N TYR A 170 22.66 36.10 15.33
CA TYR A 170 22.65 37.52 15.71
C TYR A 170 23.87 38.27 15.15
N LEU A 171 25.07 37.71 15.30
CA LEU A 171 26.31 38.28 14.78
C LEU A 171 26.34 38.34 13.25
N ARG A 172 25.83 37.31 12.57
CA ARG A 172 25.76 37.27 11.10
C ARG A 172 24.79 38.32 10.55
N ASP A 173 23.65 38.51 11.21
CA ASP A 173 22.57 39.34 10.69
C ASP A 173 22.78 40.83 11.02
N ASN A 174 23.43 41.16 12.15
CA ASN A 174 23.72 42.54 12.57
C ASN A 174 25.17 43.00 12.32
N TYR A 175 26.16 42.09 12.33
CA TYR A 175 27.59 42.41 12.22
C TYR A 175 28.37 41.59 11.16
N PRO A 176 27.86 41.43 9.92
CA PRO A 176 28.41 40.52 8.91
C PRO A 176 29.84 40.84 8.43
N GLN A 177 30.30 42.09 8.60
CA GLN A 177 31.62 42.56 8.15
C GLN A 177 32.75 42.30 9.17
N SER A 178 32.44 41.77 10.35
CA SER A 178 33.45 41.46 11.36
C SER A 178 34.28 40.23 10.94
N SER A 179 35.62 40.37 10.95
CA SER A 179 36.55 39.37 10.39
C SER A 179 36.47 37.98 11.01
N ASN A 180 35.90 37.88 12.21
CA ASN A 180 35.95 36.68 13.05
C ASN A 180 34.65 35.86 13.04
N VAL A 181 33.54 36.41 12.53
CA VAL A 181 32.24 35.71 12.48
C VAL A 181 32.25 34.57 11.45
N GLN A 182 32.99 34.72 10.34
CA GLN A 182 33.19 33.61 9.40
C GLN A 182 33.98 32.45 10.03
N THR A 183 35.03 32.76 10.81
CA THR A 183 35.81 31.75 11.54
C THR A 183 34.96 31.05 12.60
N LEU A 184 34.16 31.78 13.37
CA LEU A 184 33.22 31.19 14.33
C LEU A 184 32.20 30.27 13.62
N HIS A 185 31.68 30.67 12.45
CA HIS A 185 30.75 29.84 11.68
C HIS A 185 31.41 28.52 11.20
N GLN A 186 32.66 28.58 10.74
CA GLN A 186 33.43 27.40 10.34
C GLN A 186 33.67 26.45 11.53
N GLU A 187 34.11 26.98 12.67
CA GLU A 187 34.34 26.19 13.88
C GLU A 187 33.04 25.66 14.48
N PHE A 188 31.94 26.41 14.40
CA PHE A 188 30.61 25.97 14.83
C PHE A 188 30.15 24.73 14.04
N LEU A 189 30.16 24.80 12.71
CA LEU A 189 29.74 23.69 11.84
C LEU A 189 30.65 22.47 12.00
N PHE A 190 31.96 22.67 12.12
CA PHE A 190 32.91 21.56 12.28
C PHE A 190 32.79 20.88 13.65
N SER A 191 32.66 21.66 14.73
CA SER A 191 32.54 21.14 16.09
C SER A 191 31.18 20.48 16.34
N SER A 192 30.09 21.04 15.83
CA SER A 192 28.75 20.42 15.95
C SER A 192 28.65 19.13 15.15
N ALA A 193 29.18 19.10 13.91
CA ALA A 193 29.29 17.87 13.12
C ALA A 193 30.09 16.78 13.85
N ARG A 194 31.21 17.14 14.49
CA ARG A 194 32.01 16.18 15.27
C ARG A 194 31.25 15.62 16.48
N ASP A 195 30.42 16.41 17.13
CA ASP A 195 29.64 15.95 18.28
C ASP A 195 28.46 15.06 17.86
N MET A 196 27.73 15.45 16.81
CA MET A 196 26.68 14.62 16.17
C MET A 196 27.25 13.28 15.66
N ALA A 197 28.48 13.27 15.13
CA ALA A 197 29.16 12.05 14.71
C ALA A 197 29.46 11.11 15.89
N SER A 198 29.59 11.66 17.10
CA SER A 198 29.88 10.91 18.33
C SER A 198 28.61 10.40 19.04
N SER A 199 27.48 11.10 18.90
CA SER A 199 26.16 10.64 19.36
C SER A 199 25.51 9.63 18.43
N GLY A 200 26.02 9.48 17.20
CA GLY A 200 25.54 8.53 16.20
C GLY A 200 24.53 9.10 15.21
N ASP A 201 24.28 10.42 15.23
CA ASP A 201 23.41 11.10 14.28
C ASP A 201 24.12 11.36 12.95
N LEU A 202 24.34 10.29 12.20
CA LEU A 202 25.05 10.31 10.92
C LEU A 202 24.37 11.19 9.84
N PRO A 203 23.02 11.21 9.68
CA PRO A 203 22.37 12.07 8.69
C PRO A 203 22.60 13.56 8.92
N HIS A 204 22.40 14.07 10.15
CA HIS A 204 22.63 15.49 10.45
C HIS A 204 24.13 15.84 10.44
N THR A 205 25.00 14.91 10.84
CA THR A 205 26.45 15.04 10.67
C THR A 205 26.82 15.28 9.21
N LEU A 206 26.32 14.46 8.29
CA LEU A 206 26.63 14.60 6.87
C LEU A 206 26.14 15.96 6.34
N ALA A 207 24.90 16.36 6.66
CA ALA A 207 24.34 17.64 6.24
C ALA A 207 25.18 18.85 6.72
N ALA A 208 25.66 18.83 7.97
CA ALA A 208 26.50 19.90 8.51
C ALA A 208 27.88 19.97 7.83
N LEU A 209 28.50 18.82 7.52
CA LEU A 209 29.77 18.76 6.79
C LEU A 209 29.61 19.20 5.32
N GLU A 210 28.50 18.87 4.68
CA GLU A 210 28.19 19.30 3.30
C GLU A 210 27.89 20.81 3.23
N GLU A 211 27.20 21.41 4.21
CA GLU A 211 27.08 22.88 4.34
C GLU A 211 28.45 23.55 4.54
N LEU A 212 29.28 23.01 5.44
CA LEU A 212 30.64 23.51 5.69
C LEU A 212 31.48 23.50 4.40
N GLN A 213 31.51 22.39 3.67
CA GLN A 213 32.28 22.24 2.43
C GLN A 213 31.74 23.10 1.28
N ARG A 214 30.41 23.31 1.21
CA ARG A 214 29.76 24.18 0.21
C ARG A 214 29.98 25.66 0.48
N ARG A 215 29.97 26.09 1.74
CA ARG A 215 30.03 27.51 2.14
C ARG A 215 31.46 28.00 2.40
N PHE A 216 32.35 27.11 2.82
CA PHE A 216 33.74 27.41 3.17
C PHE A 216 34.71 26.41 2.53
N PRO A 217 34.83 26.38 1.18
CA PRO A 217 35.51 25.30 0.46
C PRO A 217 36.99 25.11 0.81
N ASN A 218 37.65 26.17 1.29
CA ASN A 218 39.07 26.19 1.66
C ASN A 218 39.31 25.87 3.16
N PHE A 219 38.26 25.68 3.97
CA PHE A 219 38.41 25.37 5.39
C PHE A 219 38.74 23.88 5.58
N ARG A 220 39.98 23.58 6.01
CA ARG A 220 40.47 22.23 6.34
C ARG A 220 40.02 21.15 5.34
N THR A 221 40.18 21.45 4.05
CA THR A 221 39.52 20.75 2.94
C THR A 221 39.72 19.23 2.97
N GLU A 222 40.92 18.75 3.32
CA GLU A 222 41.21 17.31 3.46
C GLU A 222 40.53 16.67 4.68
N ASP A 223 40.53 17.33 5.84
CA ASP A 223 39.85 16.84 7.06
C ASP A 223 38.34 16.73 6.82
N VAL A 224 37.73 17.75 6.21
CA VAL A 224 36.29 17.82 5.95
C VAL A 224 35.88 16.76 4.92
N GLN A 225 36.64 16.58 3.83
CA GLN A 225 36.37 15.52 2.85
C GLN A 225 36.58 14.12 3.44
N THR A 226 37.57 13.93 4.31
CA THR A 226 37.78 12.66 5.04
C THR A 226 36.61 12.37 6.00
N ALA A 227 36.11 13.39 6.70
CA ALA A 227 34.94 13.26 7.57
C ALA A 227 33.67 12.92 6.78
N ILE A 228 33.40 13.63 5.67
CA ILE A 228 32.29 13.33 4.74
C ILE A 228 32.40 11.88 4.26
N SER A 229 33.59 11.47 3.79
CA SER A 229 33.86 10.11 3.31
C SER A 229 33.61 9.05 4.39
N SER A 230 33.96 9.32 5.65
CA SER A 230 33.76 8.38 6.77
C SER A 230 32.29 8.26 7.18
N VAL A 231 31.57 9.37 7.26
CA VAL A 231 30.15 9.41 7.65
C VAL A 231 29.27 8.80 6.56
N ALA A 232 29.53 9.17 5.29
CA ALA A 232 28.84 8.58 4.15
C ALA A 232 29.09 7.06 4.03
N ALA A 233 30.32 6.59 4.28
CA ALA A 233 30.61 5.16 4.30
C ALA A 233 29.78 4.40 5.36
N LYS A 234 29.67 4.93 6.58
CA LYS A 234 28.84 4.33 7.65
C LYS A 234 27.35 4.30 7.29
N LEU A 235 26.82 5.39 6.71
CA LEU A 235 25.43 5.45 6.25
C LEU A 235 25.15 4.43 5.13
N ILE A 236 26.09 4.28 4.19
CA ILE A 236 26.00 3.29 3.12
C ILE A 236 26.08 1.87 3.70
N ASP A 237 26.97 1.60 4.65
CA ASP A 237 27.07 0.30 5.33
C ASP A 237 25.79 -0.08 6.09
N ASP A 238 25.12 0.88 6.74
CA ASP A 238 23.81 0.69 7.39
C ASP A 238 22.70 0.40 6.36
N LEU A 239 22.65 1.15 5.26
CA LEU A 239 21.71 0.88 4.15
C LEU A 239 21.95 -0.50 3.50
N PHE A 240 23.21 -0.94 3.37
CA PHE A 240 23.55 -2.30 2.96
C PHE A 240 23.07 -3.34 3.98
N ALA A 241 23.26 -3.11 5.28
CA ALA A 241 22.81 -4.02 6.34
C ALA A 241 21.27 -4.15 6.39
N ARG A 242 20.54 -3.09 6.03
CA ARG A 242 19.06 -3.06 5.91
C ARG A 242 18.54 -3.56 4.56
N ASN A 243 19.41 -3.91 3.62
CA ASN A 243 19.09 -4.30 2.24
C ASN A 243 18.37 -3.19 1.42
N GLU A 244 18.60 -1.92 1.76
CA GLU A 244 18.04 -0.73 1.08
C GLU A 244 18.93 -0.27 -0.10
N LEU A 245 19.28 -1.23 -0.98
CA LEU A 245 20.33 -1.06 -2.00
C LEU A 245 20.05 0.08 -2.99
N GLY A 246 18.78 0.31 -3.35
CA GLY A 246 18.39 1.42 -4.22
C GLY A 246 18.62 2.80 -3.60
N VAL A 247 18.41 2.93 -2.27
CA VAL A 247 18.67 4.17 -1.53
C VAL A 247 20.18 4.41 -1.48
N ALA A 248 20.96 3.38 -1.12
CA ALA A 248 22.42 3.43 -1.12
C ALA A 248 22.99 3.84 -2.48
N ARG A 249 22.51 3.25 -3.59
CA ARG A 249 22.94 3.62 -4.96
C ARG A 249 22.60 5.08 -5.28
N SER A 250 21.40 5.55 -4.93
CA SER A 250 21.01 6.96 -5.16
C SER A 250 21.91 7.95 -4.41
N MET A 251 22.28 7.61 -3.17
CA MET A 251 23.21 8.39 -2.35
C MET A 251 24.63 8.40 -2.94
N ILE A 252 25.12 7.25 -3.41
CA ILE A 252 26.45 7.14 -4.05
C ILE A 252 26.50 7.95 -5.34
N LEU A 253 25.47 7.88 -6.19
CA LEU A 253 25.41 8.66 -7.44
C LEU A 253 25.33 10.17 -7.18
N ARG A 254 24.64 10.60 -6.11
CA ARG A 254 24.67 12.00 -5.66
C ARG A 254 26.09 12.41 -5.25
N LEU A 255 26.72 11.63 -4.36
CA LEU A 255 28.07 11.93 -3.84
C LEU A 255 29.15 11.91 -4.93
N ASP A 256 29.07 11.00 -5.89
CA ASP A 256 29.96 10.93 -7.05
C ASP A 256 29.82 12.17 -7.95
N LYS A 257 28.59 12.67 -8.14
CA LYS A 257 28.29 13.88 -8.91
C LYS A 257 28.71 15.17 -8.19
N GLU A 258 28.53 15.24 -6.88
CA GLU A 258 28.86 16.40 -6.05
C GLU A 258 30.36 16.48 -5.71
N TYR A 259 31.03 15.32 -5.60
CA TYR A 259 32.46 15.21 -5.25
C TYR A 259 33.26 14.34 -6.25
N PRO A 260 33.31 14.68 -7.56
CA PRO A 260 33.93 13.83 -8.58
C PRO A 260 35.40 13.53 -8.25
N GLY A 261 35.72 12.24 -8.07
CA GLY A 261 37.08 11.76 -7.78
C GLY A 261 37.66 12.13 -6.40
N LYS A 262 36.90 12.81 -5.52
CA LYS A 262 37.42 13.31 -4.23
C LYS A 262 37.12 12.41 -3.03
N LEU A 263 36.17 11.49 -3.14
CA LEU A 263 35.75 10.61 -2.04
C LEU A 263 36.15 9.15 -2.32
N PRO A 264 37.22 8.62 -1.71
CA PRO A 264 37.67 7.24 -1.94
C PRO A 264 36.60 6.17 -1.63
N MET A 265 35.67 6.46 -0.71
CA MET A 265 34.55 5.57 -0.42
C MET A 265 33.63 5.33 -1.62
N VAL A 266 33.52 6.29 -2.56
CA VAL A 266 32.65 6.15 -3.75
C VAL A 266 33.16 5.04 -4.65
N ALA A 267 34.47 5.00 -4.92
CA ALA A 267 35.09 3.94 -5.71
C ALA A 267 34.94 2.57 -5.02
N LYS A 268 35.19 2.49 -3.71
CA LYS A 268 35.02 1.25 -2.93
C LYS A 268 33.56 0.77 -2.92
N ALA A 269 32.60 1.68 -2.79
CA ALA A 269 31.18 1.34 -2.80
C ALA A 269 30.74 0.86 -4.19
N LYS A 270 31.13 1.55 -5.27
CA LYS A 270 30.87 1.12 -6.66
C LYS A 270 31.43 -0.29 -6.92
N SER A 271 32.66 -0.57 -6.52
CA SER A 271 33.27 -1.91 -6.63
C SER A 271 32.47 -2.98 -5.86
N ARG A 272 32.00 -2.70 -4.64
CA ARG A 272 31.12 -3.61 -3.88
C ARG A 272 29.75 -3.83 -4.54
N PHE A 273 29.20 -2.81 -5.19
CA PHE A 273 27.96 -2.95 -5.98
C PHE A 273 28.19 -3.85 -7.21
N GLN A 274 29.33 -3.71 -7.90
CA GLN A 274 29.72 -4.58 -9.01
C GLN A 274 29.90 -6.04 -8.58
N GLU A 275 30.68 -6.30 -7.52
CA GLU A 275 30.87 -7.66 -6.95
C GLU A 275 29.54 -8.32 -6.56
N LEU A 276 28.62 -7.55 -5.98
CA LEU A 276 27.29 -8.05 -5.60
C LEU A 276 26.43 -8.34 -6.85
N ALA A 277 26.44 -7.47 -7.84
CA ALA A 277 25.72 -7.68 -9.11
C ALA A 277 26.26 -8.91 -9.87
N GLU A 278 27.58 -9.09 -9.92
CA GLU A 278 28.22 -10.28 -10.48
C GLU A 278 27.86 -11.56 -9.72
N THR A 279 27.74 -11.49 -8.39
CA THR A 279 27.25 -12.60 -7.57
C THR A 279 25.83 -13.00 -7.97
N TYR A 280 24.92 -12.03 -8.14
CA TYR A 280 23.56 -12.28 -8.64
C TYR A 280 23.56 -12.79 -10.10
N ARG A 281 24.45 -12.31 -10.97
CA ARG A 281 24.63 -12.83 -12.34
C ARG A 281 25.01 -14.31 -12.34
N LYS A 282 25.91 -14.70 -11.44
CA LYS A 282 26.34 -16.09 -11.27
C LYS A 282 25.18 -16.96 -10.81
N SER A 283 24.48 -16.58 -9.74
CA SER A 283 23.30 -17.33 -9.27
C SER A 283 22.19 -17.39 -10.32
N ALA A 284 21.95 -16.33 -11.08
CA ALA A 284 21.00 -16.35 -12.20
C ALA A 284 21.40 -17.38 -13.28
N THR A 285 22.70 -17.50 -13.55
CA THR A 285 23.24 -18.48 -14.51
C THR A 285 23.12 -19.91 -13.97
N GLU A 286 23.39 -20.13 -12.68
CA GLU A 286 23.22 -21.43 -12.01
C GLU A 286 21.73 -21.86 -12.02
N PHE A 287 20.79 -20.96 -11.73
CA PHE A 287 19.35 -21.24 -11.83
C PHE A 287 18.89 -21.50 -13.28
N ARG A 288 19.42 -20.76 -14.27
CA ARG A 288 19.15 -21.00 -15.71
C ARG A 288 19.59 -22.41 -16.11
N GLN A 289 20.78 -22.84 -15.70
CA GLN A 289 21.30 -24.20 -15.96
C GLN A 289 20.50 -25.29 -15.25
N ALA A 290 19.93 -25.01 -14.08
CA ALA A 290 19.03 -25.91 -13.35
C ALA A 290 17.59 -25.95 -13.92
N GLY A 291 17.25 -25.11 -14.90
CA GLY A 291 15.89 -24.98 -15.44
C GLY A 291 14.92 -24.19 -14.55
N ASP A 292 15.37 -23.60 -13.44
CA ASP A 292 14.58 -22.71 -12.58
C ASP A 292 14.59 -21.28 -13.14
N TYR A 293 13.94 -21.10 -14.29
CA TYR A 293 13.84 -19.80 -14.97
C TYR A 293 13.20 -18.71 -14.09
N GLY A 294 12.35 -19.09 -13.13
CA GLY A 294 11.73 -18.18 -12.18
C GLY A 294 12.75 -17.52 -11.25
N ARG A 295 13.59 -18.32 -10.60
CA ARG A 295 14.69 -17.80 -9.75
C ARG A 295 15.81 -17.18 -10.57
N ALA A 296 16.10 -17.72 -11.76
CA ALA A 296 17.06 -17.13 -12.69
C ALA A 296 16.67 -15.68 -13.02
N ARG A 297 15.40 -15.45 -13.36
CA ARG A 297 14.88 -14.12 -13.70
C ARG A 297 14.85 -13.19 -12.48
N GLN A 298 14.47 -13.69 -11.31
CA GLN A 298 14.53 -12.92 -10.06
C GLN A 298 15.96 -12.43 -9.77
N ALA A 299 16.96 -13.32 -9.84
CA ALA A 299 18.37 -12.96 -9.64
C ALA A 299 18.88 -11.99 -10.72
N ALA A 300 18.51 -12.16 -11.99
CA ALA A 300 18.86 -11.26 -13.08
C ALA A 300 18.21 -9.87 -12.97
N VAL A 301 16.98 -9.77 -12.43
CA VAL A 301 16.35 -8.48 -12.10
C VAL A 301 17.09 -7.81 -10.93
N ARG A 302 17.40 -8.55 -9.85
CA ARG A 302 18.18 -8.02 -8.71
C ARG A 302 19.55 -7.51 -9.13
N MET A 303 20.26 -8.24 -10.00
CA MET A 303 21.52 -7.80 -10.61
C MET A 303 21.40 -6.40 -11.23
N LEU A 304 20.34 -6.13 -12.01
CA LEU A 304 20.11 -4.83 -12.64
C LEU A 304 19.49 -3.77 -11.72
N GLU A 305 18.85 -4.14 -10.62
CA GLU A 305 18.49 -3.17 -9.57
C GLU A 305 19.73 -2.66 -8.81
N ILE A 306 20.73 -3.54 -8.65
CA ILE A 306 21.99 -3.29 -7.96
C ILE A 306 22.96 -2.50 -8.85
N GLU A 307 23.23 -2.98 -10.07
CA GLU A 307 23.99 -2.25 -11.08
C GLU A 307 23.32 -2.28 -12.48
N PRO A 308 22.44 -1.32 -12.78
CA PRO A 308 21.82 -1.14 -14.10
C PRO A 308 22.77 -1.00 -15.29
N GLU A 309 24.02 -0.57 -15.06
CA GLU A 309 25.04 -0.36 -16.12
C GLU A 309 26.05 -1.53 -16.19
N LEU A 310 25.75 -2.67 -15.56
CA LEU A 310 26.58 -3.87 -15.64
C LEU A 310 26.70 -4.37 -17.10
N GLU A 311 27.93 -4.55 -17.57
CA GLU A 311 28.22 -4.93 -18.96
C GLU A 311 27.60 -6.28 -19.34
N GLY A 312 26.77 -6.28 -20.39
CA GLY A 312 26.00 -7.46 -20.83
C GLY A 312 24.84 -7.84 -19.91
N GLY A 313 24.52 -7.06 -18.88
CA GLY A 313 23.49 -7.39 -17.90
C GLY A 313 22.06 -7.32 -18.47
N LYS A 314 21.78 -6.32 -19.30
CA LYS A 314 20.47 -6.16 -19.96
C LYS A 314 20.28 -7.18 -21.07
N GLU A 315 21.35 -7.50 -21.79
CA GLU A 315 21.42 -8.51 -22.82
C GLU A 315 21.13 -9.88 -22.21
N PHE A 316 21.78 -10.23 -21.09
CA PHE A 316 21.53 -11.46 -20.35
C PHE A 316 20.08 -11.60 -19.86
N LEU A 317 19.47 -10.53 -19.31
CA LEU A 317 18.06 -10.57 -18.92
C LEU A 317 17.13 -10.68 -20.14
N ASN A 318 17.46 -10.03 -21.27
CA ASN A 318 16.69 -10.15 -22.51
C ASN A 318 16.73 -11.57 -23.08
N GLU A 319 17.91 -12.20 -23.11
CA GLU A 319 18.07 -13.61 -23.52
C GLU A 319 17.24 -14.53 -22.64
N LEU A 320 17.31 -14.37 -21.31
CA LEU A 320 16.60 -15.20 -20.35
C LEU A 320 15.08 -15.08 -20.49
N ILE A 321 14.56 -13.85 -20.69
CA ILE A 321 13.13 -13.61 -20.93
C ILE A 321 12.71 -14.11 -22.33
N LYS A 322 13.59 -14.07 -23.33
CA LYS A 322 13.29 -14.61 -24.67
C LYS A 322 13.28 -16.15 -24.67
N GLU A 323 14.17 -16.79 -23.92
CA GLU A 323 14.22 -18.24 -23.75
C GLU A 323 12.99 -18.76 -22.98
N PHE A 324 12.66 -18.11 -21.85
CA PHE A 324 11.52 -18.48 -21.01
C PHE A 324 10.70 -17.28 -20.53
N PRO A 325 9.81 -16.73 -21.39
CA PRO A 325 8.93 -15.63 -21.03
C PRO A 325 7.87 -16.11 -20.04
N LEU A 326 8.04 -15.73 -18.78
CA LEU A 326 7.20 -16.13 -17.64
C LEU A 326 6.53 -14.90 -16.99
N VAL A 327 5.22 -15.01 -16.74
CA VAL A 327 4.42 -14.02 -16.00
C VAL A 327 3.83 -14.66 -14.75
N ARG A 328 3.99 -14.00 -13.59
CA ARG A 328 3.39 -14.40 -12.30
C ARG A 328 2.30 -13.41 -11.88
N VAL A 329 1.16 -13.95 -11.48
CA VAL A 329 -0.05 -13.23 -11.09
C VAL A 329 -0.38 -13.58 -9.64
N GLY A 330 -0.31 -12.59 -8.74
CA GLY A 330 -0.80 -12.74 -7.37
C GLY A 330 -2.33 -12.78 -7.35
N VAL A 331 -2.92 -13.78 -6.70
CA VAL A 331 -4.37 -13.95 -6.55
C VAL A 331 -4.74 -14.26 -5.10
N PHE A 332 -5.86 -13.71 -4.63
CA PHE A 332 -6.32 -13.86 -3.23
C PHE A 332 -7.37 -14.96 -3.03
N GLN A 333 -7.89 -15.52 -4.13
CA GLN A 333 -8.90 -16.59 -4.11
C GLN A 333 -8.57 -17.63 -5.18
N ARG A 334 -8.94 -18.88 -4.89
CA ARG A 334 -8.72 -20.03 -5.78
C ARG A 334 -9.96 -20.27 -6.64
N ALA A 335 -9.73 -20.68 -7.88
CA ALA A 335 -10.77 -21.18 -8.77
C ALA A 335 -10.73 -22.71 -8.80
N SER A 336 -11.83 -23.38 -8.44
CA SER A 336 -11.96 -24.84 -8.56
C SER A 336 -12.37 -25.31 -9.95
N LYS A 337 -13.09 -24.48 -10.71
CA LYS A 337 -13.48 -24.75 -12.10
C LYS A 337 -13.47 -23.48 -12.96
N PRO A 338 -13.06 -23.54 -14.24
CA PRO A 338 -13.22 -22.43 -15.17
C PRO A 338 -14.69 -22.26 -15.57
N ASP A 339 -15.22 -21.04 -15.52
CA ASP A 339 -16.53 -20.69 -16.06
C ASP A 339 -16.49 -19.28 -16.66
N THR A 340 -16.54 -19.21 -17.98
CA THR A 340 -16.47 -18.00 -18.81
C THR A 340 -17.62 -17.02 -18.61
N ALA A 341 -18.67 -17.40 -17.89
CA ALA A 341 -19.83 -16.57 -17.60
C ALA A 341 -20.02 -16.31 -16.09
N ALA A 342 -19.12 -16.77 -15.22
CA ALA A 342 -19.37 -16.86 -13.77
C ALA A 342 -19.81 -15.52 -13.14
N LEU A 343 -21.05 -15.49 -12.66
CA LEU A 343 -21.71 -14.28 -12.18
C LEU A 343 -21.25 -13.87 -10.78
N ALA A 344 -21.07 -14.84 -9.87
CA ALA A 344 -20.75 -14.61 -8.45
C ALA A 344 -19.39 -15.19 -8.02
N ASP A 345 -18.61 -15.70 -8.98
CA ASP A 345 -17.33 -16.38 -8.76
C ASP A 345 -16.27 -15.78 -9.69
N TRP A 346 -15.66 -14.69 -9.24
CA TRP A 346 -14.60 -14.00 -10.00
C TRP A 346 -13.39 -14.89 -10.32
N PRO A 347 -12.88 -15.73 -9.39
CA PRO A 347 -11.86 -16.71 -9.71
C PRO A 347 -12.24 -17.63 -10.89
N ALA A 348 -13.46 -18.19 -10.88
CA ALA A 348 -13.93 -19.03 -11.98
C ALA A 348 -14.04 -18.27 -13.31
N PHE A 349 -14.50 -17.01 -13.28
CA PHE A 349 -14.51 -16.13 -14.44
C PHE A 349 -13.12 -15.88 -15.02
N ARG A 350 -12.18 -15.47 -14.15
CA ARG A 350 -10.80 -15.18 -14.50
C ARG A 350 -10.09 -16.41 -15.07
N LEU A 351 -10.23 -17.57 -14.43
CA LEU A 351 -9.67 -18.84 -14.93
C LEU A 351 -10.32 -19.26 -16.27
N GLY A 352 -11.63 -19.03 -16.41
CA GLY A 352 -12.38 -19.28 -17.64
C GLY A 352 -11.85 -18.49 -18.83
N GLN A 353 -11.51 -17.20 -18.65
CA GLN A 353 -10.89 -16.39 -19.72
C GLN A 353 -9.56 -16.96 -20.22
N LEU A 354 -8.79 -17.61 -19.35
CA LEU A 354 -7.46 -18.13 -19.69
C LEU A 354 -7.50 -19.51 -20.36
N THR A 355 -8.43 -20.37 -19.94
CA THR A 355 -8.40 -21.82 -20.21
C THR A 355 -9.64 -22.36 -20.92
N SER A 356 -10.59 -21.50 -21.32
CA SER A 356 -11.87 -21.94 -21.87
C SER A 356 -12.40 -21.04 -23.00
N THR A 357 -13.12 -21.63 -23.94
CA THR A 357 -13.74 -20.94 -25.07
C THR A 357 -15.27 -21.04 -24.96
N PRO A 358 -15.99 -19.93 -24.72
CA PRO A 358 -17.44 -19.93 -24.71
C PRO A 358 -17.99 -19.99 -26.14
N VAL A 359 -19.24 -20.41 -26.35
CA VAL A 359 -19.88 -20.33 -27.68
C VAL A 359 -20.02 -18.87 -28.13
N PHE A 360 -20.45 -17.98 -27.24
CA PHE A 360 -20.40 -16.54 -27.42
C PHE A 360 -19.51 -15.88 -26.35
N SER A 361 -18.61 -15.01 -26.78
CA SER A 361 -17.77 -14.19 -25.91
C SER A 361 -18.32 -12.77 -25.80
N PHE A 362 -18.51 -12.28 -24.58
CA PHE A 362 -18.77 -10.86 -24.32
C PHE A 362 -17.50 -10.06 -24.64
N ARG A 363 -17.63 -8.95 -25.39
CA ARG A 363 -16.48 -8.16 -25.89
C ARG A 363 -16.39 -6.75 -25.29
N ASN A 364 -17.52 -6.09 -25.15
CA ASN A 364 -17.69 -4.73 -24.61
C ASN A 364 -19.19 -4.42 -24.53
N THR A 365 -19.53 -3.23 -24.04
CA THR A 365 -20.89 -2.68 -24.09
C THR A 365 -21.09 -1.80 -25.34
N GLY A 366 -22.32 -1.77 -25.83
CA GLY A 366 -22.81 -0.86 -26.87
C GLY A 366 -24.12 -0.19 -26.42
N PRO A 367 -24.78 0.63 -27.27
CA PRO A 367 -25.99 1.37 -26.87
C PRO A 367 -27.18 0.48 -26.45
N GLU A 368 -27.19 -0.77 -26.93
CA GLU A 368 -28.19 -1.81 -26.65
C GLU A 368 -27.55 -2.96 -25.84
N GLY A 369 -26.97 -2.65 -24.67
CA GLY A 369 -26.39 -3.66 -23.77
C GLY A 369 -25.07 -4.27 -24.24
N GLY A 370 -24.87 -5.56 -24.01
CA GLY A 370 -23.64 -6.29 -24.30
C GLY A 370 -23.44 -6.62 -25.78
N ILE A 371 -22.20 -6.46 -26.25
CA ILE A 371 -21.77 -6.89 -27.59
C ILE A 371 -21.12 -8.27 -27.47
N TYR A 372 -21.70 -9.25 -28.17
CA TYR A 372 -21.30 -10.64 -28.16
C TYR A 372 -20.74 -11.10 -29.51
N GLN A 373 -19.63 -11.84 -29.48
CA GLN A 373 -19.03 -12.45 -30.67
C GLN A 373 -19.11 -13.97 -30.59
N PHE A 374 -19.60 -14.61 -31.65
CA PHE A 374 -19.57 -16.07 -31.81
C PHE A 374 -18.12 -16.56 -31.95
N SER A 375 -17.67 -17.45 -31.08
CA SER A 375 -16.25 -17.83 -31.00
C SER A 375 -15.78 -18.75 -32.13
N TYR A 376 -16.71 -19.28 -32.93
CA TYR A 376 -16.45 -20.25 -34.00
C TYR A 376 -16.80 -19.71 -35.41
N GLY A 377 -17.11 -18.41 -35.54
CA GLY A 377 -17.40 -17.78 -36.83
C GLY A 377 -18.24 -16.51 -36.70
N ASN A 378 -19.28 -16.38 -37.54
CA ASN A 378 -20.19 -15.23 -37.54
C ASN A 378 -21.59 -15.61 -37.06
N ALA A 379 -22.30 -14.65 -36.46
CA ALA A 379 -23.69 -14.76 -36.06
C ALA A 379 -24.50 -13.58 -36.60
N VAL A 380 -25.69 -13.84 -37.15
CA VAL A 380 -26.62 -12.81 -37.62
C VAL A 380 -27.98 -13.04 -36.99
N HIS A 381 -28.51 -12.02 -36.33
CA HIS A 381 -29.85 -12.00 -35.74
C HIS A 381 -30.81 -11.43 -36.79
N SER A 382 -31.97 -12.05 -36.99
CA SER A 382 -33.00 -11.53 -37.89
C SER A 382 -33.68 -10.26 -37.35
N ASP A 383 -34.19 -9.43 -38.25
CA ASP A 383 -34.87 -8.17 -37.91
C ASP A 383 -36.12 -8.37 -37.02
N ASP A 384 -36.83 -9.49 -37.20
CA ASP A 384 -37.97 -9.91 -36.36
C ASP A 384 -37.55 -10.45 -34.98
N ARG A 385 -36.24 -10.54 -34.73
CA ARG A 385 -35.57 -11.09 -33.55
C ARG A 385 -35.94 -12.55 -33.20
N MET A 386 -36.59 -13.28 -34.11
CA MET A 386 -37.01 -14.69 -33.95
C MET A 386 -35.96 -15.71 -34.35
N GLN A 387 -34.93 -15.33 -35.11
CA GLN A 387 -33.95 -16.26 -35.70
C GLN A 387 -32.53 -15.79 -35.46
N LEU A 388 -31.63 -16.74 -35.22
CA LEU A 388 -30.20 -16.51 -35.11
C LEU A 388 -29.47 -17.49 -36.03
N ASP A 389 -28.90 -16.95 -37.11
CA ASP A 389 -28.14 -17.70 -38.11
C ASP A 389 -26.66 -17.70 -37.72
N LEU A 390 -26.10 -18.88 -37.48
CA LEU A 390 -24.67 -19.06 -37.19
C LEU A 390 -23.98 -19.67 -38.40
N THR A 391 -22.87 -19.04 -38.81
CA THR A 391 -21.98 -19.52 -39.86
C THR A 391 -20.61 -19.77 -39.23
N LEU A 392 -20.26 -21.04 -39.12
CA LEU A 392 -18.96 -21.51 -38.66
C LEU A 392 -17.86 -21.11 -39.67
N GLN A 393 -16.63 -20.99 -39.20
CA GLN A 393 -15.45 -20.72 -40.02
C GLN A 393 -14.34 -21.70 -39.66
N ASN A 394 -13.61 -22.18 -40.66
CA ASN A 394 -12.51 -23.14 -40.51
C ASN A 394 -12.95 -24.46 -39.86
N VAL A 395 -14.06 -25.05 -40.33
CA VAL A 395 -14.66 -26.29 -39.76
C VAL A 395 -13.72 -27.50 -39.87
N ASP A 396 -12.74 -27.46 -40.77
CA ASP A 396 -11.67 -28.48 -40.86
C ASP A 396 -10.66 -28.43 -39.68
N SER A 397 -10.68 -27.38 -38.85
CA SER A 397 -9.85 -27.31 -37.63
C SER A 397 -10.46 -28.19 -36.53
N SER A 398 -9.62 -29.02 -35.89
CA SER A 398 -10.02 -29.85 -34.74
C SER A 398 -10.57 -29.04 -33.55
N THR A 399 -10.28 -27.73 -33.48
CA THR A 399 -10.76 -26.81 -32.43
C THR A 399 -12.13 -26.19 -32.74
N VAL A 400 -12.69 -26.45 -33.93
CA VAL A 400 -13.99 -25.92 -34.38
C VAL A 400 -15.01 -27.08 -34.42
N PRO A 401 -16.21 -26.93 -33.84
CA PRO A 401 -17.26 -27.94 -33.95
C PRO A 401 -17.90 -27.93 -35.34
N ASP A 402 -18.37 -29.08 -35.81
CA ASP A 402 -19.32 -29.09 -36.91
C ASP A 402 -20.71 -28.59 -36.46
N SER A 403 -21.56 -28.24 -37.43
CA SER A 403 -22.93 -27.76 -37.17
C SER A 403 -23.84 -28.80 -36.51
N LEU A 404 -23.60 -30.10 -36.73
CA LEU A 404 -24.40 -31.18 -36.15
C LEU A 404 -24.11 -31.29 -34.64
N PHE A 405 -22.84 -31.32 -34.24
CA PHE A 405 -22.43 -31.32 -32.85
C PHE A 405 -22.91 -30.06 -32.11
N LEU A 406 -22.74 -28.88 -32.71
CA LEU A 406 -23.23 -27.63 -32.12
C LEU A 406 -24.77 -27.66 -31.96
N SER A 407 -25.51 -28.19 -32.93
CA SER A 407 -26.96 -28.36 -32.82
C SER A 407 -27.37 -29.31 -31.68
N GLN A 408 -26.65 -30.42 -31.49
CA GLN A 408 -26.85 -31.34 -30.37
C GLN A 408 -26.55 -30.67 -29.02
N ALA A 409 -25.46 -29.90 -28.93
CA ALA A 409 -25.09 -29.17 -27.72
C ALA A 409 -26.13 -28.10 -27.31
N LEU A 410 -26.82 -27.49 -28.29
CA LEU A 410 -27.93 -26.56 -28.10
C LEU A 410 -29.22 -27.27 -27.66
N LEU A 411 -29.55 -28.42 -28.27
CA LEU A 411 -30.71 -29.25 -27.92
C LEU A 411 -30.59 -29.85 -26.52
N GLN A 412 -29.41 -30.38 -26.17
CA GLN A 412 -29.09 -30.90 -24.83
C GLN A 412 -29.28 -29.87 -23.72
N ARG A 413 -29.10 -28.58 -24.02
CA ARG A 413 -29.30 -27.47 -23.08
C ARG A 413 -30.75 -27.05 -22.96
N ALA A 414 -31.56 -27.29 -23.99
CA ALA A 414 -33.00 -27.08 -23.96
C ALA A 414 -33.78 -28.26 -23.33
N ASN A 415 -33.17 -29.43 -23.19
CA ASN A 415 -33.82 -30.64 -22.70
C ASN A 415 -33.84 -30.74 -21.16
N ILE A 416 -35.03 -30.70 -20.57
CA ILE A 416 -35.24 -30.79 -19.11
C ILE A 416 -34.67 -32.12 -18.58
N GLY A 417 -33.92 -32.06 -17.48
CA GLY A 417 -33.31 -33.24 -16.84
C GLY A 417 -32.00 -33.72 -17.47
N HIS A 418 -31.54 -33.13 -18.58
CA HIS A 418 -30.20 -33.37 -19.08
C HIS A 418 -29.15 -32.69 -18.18
N PRO A 419 -27.95 -33.26 -17.94
CA PRO A 419 -26.94 -32.65 -17.06
C PRO A 419 -26.43 -31.27 -17.51
N LEU A 420 -26.60 -30.92 -18.78
CA LEU A 420 -26.27 -29.60 -19.33
C LEU A 420 -27.48 -28.65 -19.40
N TYR A 421 -28.65 -29.00 -18.87
CA TYR A 421 -29.87 -28.19 -18.99
C TYR A 421 -29.66 -26.74 -18.50
N VAL A 422 -30.09 -25.77 -19.31
CA VAL A 422 -30.03 -24.33 -18.98
C VAL A 422 -31.46 -23.75 -19.08
N PRO A 423 -32.13 -23.43 -17.96
CA PRO A 423 -33.52 -22.99 -17.94
C PRO A 423 -33.82 -21.78 -18.85
N GLY A 424 -33.00 -20.72 -18.74
CA GLY A 424 -33.17 -19.50 -19.55
C GLY A 424 -33.12 -19.79 -21.06
N TRP A 425 -32.13 -20.56 -21.50
CA TRP A 425 -32.02 -20.99 -22.90
C TRP A 425 -33.22 -21.82 -23.35
N ALA A 426 -33.62 -22.82 -22.56
CA ALA A 426 -34.76 -23.67 -22.85
C ALA A 426 -36.08 -22.89 -23.01
N SER A 427 -36.23 -21.79 -22.25
CA SER A 427 -37.42 -20.93 -22.29
C SER A 427 -37.60 -20.20 -23.62
N ILE A 428 -36.51 -19.79 -24.27
CA ILE A 428 -36.55 -19.07 -25.55
C ILE A 428 -36.34 -19.97 -26.76
N PHE A 429 -35.68 -21.14 -26.62
CA PHE A 429 -35.34 -22.01 -27.73
C PHE A 429 -36.55 -22.79 -28.28
N GLU A 430 -36.84 -22.64 -29.57
CA GLU A 430 -37.87 -23.42 -30.30
C GLU A 430 -37.23 -24.61 -31.02
N SER A 431 -36.30 -24.34 -31.92
CA SER A 431 -35.68 -25.37 -32.78
C SER A 431 -34.32 -24.95 -33.33
N VAL A 432 -33.54 -25.92 -33.80
CA VAL A 432 -32.30 -25.72 -34.56
C VAL A 432 -32.36 -26.51 -35.85
N SER A 433 -31.98 -25.88 -36.96
CA SER A 433 -31.93 -26.47 -38.30
C SER A 433 -30.50 -26.44 -38.81
N VAL A 434 -29.93 -27.61 -39.13
CA VAL A 434 -28.64 -27.70 -39.83
C VAL A 434 -28.89 -27.46 -41.32
N LEU A 435 -28.34 -26.38 -41.86
CA LEU A 435 -28.51 -25.95 -43.25
C LEU A 435 -27.35 -26.40 -44.17
N GLY A 436 -26.29 -26.95 -43.58
CA GLY A 436 -25.07 -27.42 -44.24
C GLY A 436 -23.97 -27.59 -43.18
N PRO A 437 -22.79 -28.14 -43.53
CA PRO A 437 -21.74 -28.46 -42.56
C PRO A 437 -21.31 -27.26 -41.70
N GLU A 438 -21.27 -26.07 -42.29
CA GLU A 438 -20.86 -24.83 -41.63
C GLU A 438 -22.02 -23.95 -41.14
N ARG A 439 -23.29 -24.30 -41.42
CA ARG A 439 -24.43 -23.38 -41.24
C ARG A 439 -25.54 -24.01 -40.43
N LEU A 440 -25.97 -23.30 -39.38
CA LEU A 440 -27.14 -23.65 -38.60
C LEU A 440 -28.00 -22.42 -38.32
N ARG A 441 -29.31 -22.64 -38.30
CA ARG A 441 -30.34 -21.65 -37.99
C ARG A 441 -31.03 -22.04 -36.69
N ILE A 442 -30.94 -21.18 -35.68
CA ILE A 442 -31.71 -21.29 -34.45
C ILE A 442 -33.02 -20.50 -34.66
N ARG A 443 -34.14 -21.08 -34.25
CA ARG A 443 -35.41 -20.36 -34.07
C ARG A 443 -35.75 -20.26 -32.60
N LEU A 444 -36.30 -19.10 -32.24
CA LEU A 444 -36.76 -18.77 -30.90
C LEU A 444 -38.29 -18.84 -30.85
N ARG A 445 -38.85 -19.20 -29.69
CA ARG A 445 -40.31 -19.29 -29.47
C ARG A 445 -41.00 -17.93 -29.55
N GLN A 446 -40.24 -16.87 -29.31
CA GLN A 446 -40.66 -15.48 -29.28
C GLN A 446 -39.47 -14.58 -29.60
N PRO A 447 -39.69 -13.31 -30.02
CA PRO A 447 -38.61 -12.37 -30.24
C PRO A 447 -37.83 -12.16 -28.93
N HIS A 448 -36.51 -12.18 -28.99
CA HIS A 448 -35.65 -11.94 -27.82
C HIS A 448 -34.53 -10.98 -28.20
N VAL A 449 -34.15 -10.06 -27.31
CA VAL A 449 -33.21 -8.98 -27.66
C VAL A 449 -31.75 -9.43 -27.78
N LEU A 450 -31.29 -10.32 -26.89
CA LEU A 450 -29.91 -10.79 -26.82
C LEU A 450 -29.82 -12.30 -26.51
N PRO A 451 -30.25 -13.20 -27.42
CA PRO A 451 -30.11 -14.65 -27.23
C PRO A 451 -28.64 -15.10 -27.09
N GLN A 452 -27.69 -14.31 -27.62
CA GLN A 452 -26.24 -14.57 -27.54
C GLN A 452 -25.74 -14.59 -26.10
N ALA A 453 -26.30 -13.75 -25.22
CA ALA A 453 -25.92 -13.64 -23.81
C ALA A 453 -26.17 -14.93 -23.02
N MET A 454 -27.16 -15.73 -23.41
CA MET A 454 -27.46 -17.05 -22.81
C MET A 454 -26.50 -18.16 -23.27
N MET A 455 -25.60 -17.88 -24.23
CA MET A 455 -24.69 -18.86 -24.85
C MET A 455 -23.21 -18.63 -24.50
N GLN A 456 -22.92 -18.09 -23.31
CA GLN A 456 -21.56 -17.88 -22.80
C GLN A 456 -20.92 -19.15 -22.18
N TRP A 457 -21.52 -20.32 -22.37
CA TRP A 457 -21.05 -21.62 -21.89
C TRP A 457 -20.08 -22.30 -22.87
N GLN A 458 -19.33 -23.27 -22.36
CA GLN A 458 -18.36 -24.06 -23.13
C GLN A 458 -19.01 -25.28 -23.81
N LEU A 459 -18.45 -25.69 -24.95
CA LEU A 459 -18.83 -26.95 -25.59
C LEU A 459 -18.24 -28.15 -24.83
N PRO A 460 -18.98 -29.25 -24.66
CA PRO A 460 -18.40 -30.50 -24.16
C PRO A 460 -17.40 -31.08 -25.18
N LYS A 461 -16.52 -31.98 -24.72
CA LYS A 461 -15.65 -32.74 -25.62
C LYS A 461 -16.44 -33.75 -26.46
N GLN A 462 -15.97 -34.05 -27.67
CA GLN A 462 -16.53 -35.07 -28.55
C GLN A 462 -15.55 -36.25 -28.64
N GLY A 463 -15.73 -37.25 -27.77
CA GLY A 463 -14.72 -38.29 -27.57
C GLY A 463 -13.42 -37.66 -27.05
N GLU A 464 -12.33 -37.80 -27.80
CA GLU A 464 -11.04 -37.17 -27.49
C GLU A 464 -10.94 -35.71 -28.00
N GLN A 465 -11.80 -35.30 -28.94
CA GLN A 465 -11.75 -33.98 -29.56
C GLN A 465 -12.20 -32.87 -28.59
N SER A 466 -11.45 -31.76 -28.59
CA SER A 466 -11.65 -30.62 -27.70
C SER A 466 -11.78 -29.32 -28.50
N PHE A 467 -12.92 -28.65 -28.40
CA PHE A 467 -13.22 -27.39 -29.11
C PHE A 467 -12.67 -26.15 -28.38
N VAL A 468 -11.64 -26.34 -27.57
CA VAL A 468 -11.00 -25.25 -26.82
C VAL A 468 -10.04 -24.54 -27.76
N ARG A 469 -10.29 -23.25 -27.99
CA ARG A 469 -9.45 -22.34 -28.79
C ARG A 469 -8.56 -21.45 -27.92
N THR A 470 -8.48 -21.72 -26.61
CA THR A 470 -7.55 -20.99 -25.74
C THR A 470 -6.13 -21.46 -25.97
N ILE A 471 -5.23 -20.50 -25.90
CA ILE A 471 -3.80 -20.67 -26.14
C ILE A 471 -3.02 -21.06 -24.88
N TYR A 472 -3.70 -21.26 -23.75
CA TYR A 472 -3.12 -21.77 -22.52
C TYR A 472 -3.95 -22.95 -21.97
N GLN A 473 -3.26 -23.91 -21.34
CA GLN A 473 -3.85 -25.00 -20.57
C GLN A 473 -3.19 -25.13 -19.19
N LEU A 474 -3.89 -25.74 -18.22
CA LEU A 474 -3.31 -26.08 -16.92
C LEU A 474 -2.23 -27.17 -17.09
N LYS A 475 -1.00 -26.86 -16.71
CA LYS A 475 0.17 -27.76 -16.75
C LYS A 475 0.34 -28.49 -15.41
N SER A 476 0.24 -27.77 -14.29
CA SER A 476 0.32 -28.34 -12.94
C SER A 476 -0.36 -27.44 -11.92
N GLU A 477 -0.75 -28.05 -10.80
CA GLU A 477 -1.32 -27.40 -9.63
C GLU A 477 -0.57 -27.88 -8.38
N GLU A 478 -0.06 -26.92 -7.62
CA GLU A 478 0.68 -27.06 -6.36
C GLU A 478 -0.05 -26.26 -5.28
N ASP A 479 0.20 -26.55 -4.00
CA ASP A 479 -0.58 -26.03 -2.86
C ASP A 479 -0.73 -24.49 -2.82
N ASN A 480 0.18 -23.72 -3.42
CA ASN A 480 0.07 -22.26 -3.56
C ASN A 480 0.19 -21.74 -5.01
N ARG A 481 0.19 -22.60 -6.03
CA ARG A 481 0.51 -22.19 -7.41
C ARG A 481 -0.20 -23.03 -8.47
N LYS A 482 -0.83 -22.36 -9.44
CA LYS A 482 -1.28 -23.00 -10.70
C LYS A 482 -0.40 -22.54 -11.84
N ARG A 483 0.10 -23.47 -12.66
CA ARG A 483 0.99 -23.21 -13.80
C ARG A 483 0.24 -23.47 -15.10
N PHE A 484 0.24 -22.51 -16.00
CA PHE A 484 -0.44 -22.58 -17.30
C PHE A 484 0.57 -22.42 -18.43
N GLU A 485 0.60 -23.36 -19.37
CA GLU A 485 1.54 -23.37 -20.48
C GLU A 485 0.89 -23.02 -21.81
N TRP A 486 1.67 -22.44 -22.72
CA TRP A 486 1.25 -22.12 -24.08
C TRP A 486 0.98 -23.39 -24.91
N ILE A 487 -0.18 -23.41 -25.58
CA ILE A 487 -0.62 -24.47 -26.51
C ILE A 487 -1.19 -23.93 -27.84
N GLY A 488 -0.86 -22.69 -28.21
CA GLY A 488 -1.27 -22.15 -29.51
C GLY A 488 -0.70 -22.98 -30.67
N GLU A 489 -1.45 -23.05 -31.78
CA GLU A 489 -1.08 -23.79 -33.00
C GLU A 489 0.27 -23.35 -33.59
N SER A 490 0.65 -22.08 -33.36
CA SER A 490 1.98 -21.54 -33.63
C SER A 490 2.77 -21.37 -32.33
N ASP A 491 4.10 -21.38 -32.44
CA ASP A 491 4.98 -20.92 -31.37
C ASP A 491 4.53 -19.56 -30.81
N ALA A 492 4.63 -19.39 -29.49
CA ALA A 492 4.45 -18.09 -28.85
C ALA A 492 5.47 -17.10 -29.44
N ALA A 493 5.00 -15.92 -29.83
CA ALA A 493 5.86 -14.88 -30.40
C ALA A 493 6.95 -14.45 -29.41
N ASP A 494 8.04 -13.88 -29.92
CA ASP A 494 9.11 -13.31 -29.09
C ASP A 494 8.55 -12.45 -27.93
N PHE A 495 9.03 -12.72 -26.71
CA PHE A 495 8.62 -12.08 -25.45
C PHE A 495 7.16 -12.26 -25.03
N GLN A 496 6.35 -13.05 -25.75
CA GLN A 496 5.00 -13.42 -25.33
C GLN A 496 5.07 -14.50 -24.24
N PRO A 497 4.28 -14.42 -23.16
CA PRO A 497 4.34 -15.42 -22.09
C PRO A 497 4.15 -16.85 -22.61
N ARG A 498 5.16 -17.71 -22.42
CA ARG A 498 5.07 -19.15 -22.66
C ARG A 498 4.51 -19.87 -21.45
N GLU A 499 4.68 -19.29 -20.26
CA GLU A 499 4.07 -19.75 -19.03
C GLU A 499 3.46 -18.59 -18.25
N ILE A 500 2.26 -18.82 -17.71
CA ILE A 500 1.59 -17.95 -16.73
C ILE A 500 1.45 -18.75 -15.43
N GLN A 501 1.81 -18.12 -14.31
CA GLN A 501 1.68 -18.72 -12.98
C GLN A 501 0.72 -17.88 -12.13
N GLU A 502 -0.36 -18.48 -11.65
CA GLU A 502 -1.15 -17.90 -10.57
C GLU A 502 -0.55 -18.32 -9.24
N VAL A 503 -0.16 -17.36 -8.42
CA VAL A 503 0.42 -17.57 -7.08
C VAL A 503 -0.62 -17.09 -6.07
N TYR A 504 -1.04 -17.99 -5.18
CA TYR A 504 -2.04 -17.70 -4.15
C TYR A 504 -1.39 -17.02 -2.95
N TYR A 505 -1.99 -15.92 -2.49
CA TYR A 505 -1.56 -15.15 -1.33
C TYR A 505 -2.69 -15.01 -0.31
N GLU A 506 -2.39 -15.30 0.96
CA GLU A 506 -3.31 -15.05 2.09
C GLU A 506 -3.20 -13.60 2.60
N ASP A 507 -1.98 -13.05 2.64
CA ASP A 507 -1.69 -11.67 3.02
C ASP A 507 -1.50 -10.76 1.78
N PRO A 508 -2.37 -9.76 1.56
CA PRO A 508 -2.20 -8.75 0.52
C PRO A 508 -0.87 -7.99 0.60
N ASN A 509 -0.33 -7.76 1.80
CA ASN A 509 0.93 -7.04 1.96
C ASN A 509 2.10 -7.83 1.39
N GLN A 510 2.10 -9.16 1.52
CA GLN A 510 3.10 -10.02 0.90
C GLN A 510 3.04 -9.92 -0.63
N ALA A 511 1.84 -10.02 -1.23
CA ALA A 511 1.66 -9.88 -2.69
C ALA A 511 2.17 -8.51 -3.19
N ILE A 512 1.81 -7.42 -2.49
CA ILE A 512 2.24 -6.05 -2.82
C ILE A 512 3.78 -5.92 -2.71
N ASN A 513 4.38 -6.47 -1.65
CA ASN A 513 5.83 -6.46 -1.49
C ASN A 513 6.53 -7.24 -2.63
N ASP A 514 5.98 -8.38 -3.03
CA ASP A 514 6.55 -9.21 -4.09
C ASP A 514 6.39 -8.57 -5.48
N LEU A 515 5.27 -7.86 -5.73
CA LEU A 515 5.10 -7.00 -6.91
C LEU A 515 6.14 -5.86 -6.95
N LEU A 516 6.38 -5.19 -5.81
CA LEU A 516 7.37 -4.12 -5.70
C LEU A 516 8.79 -4.63 -6.00
N LYS A 517 9.16 -5.80 -5.46
CA LYS A 517 10.46 -6.49 -5.66
C LYS A 517 10.68 -7.09 -7.06
N GLY A 518 9.65 -7.16 -7.92
CA GLY A 518 9.73 -7.85 -9.22
C GLY A 518 9.62 -9.38 -9.15
N GLU A 519 9.08 -9.89 -8.04
CA GLU A 519 8.78 -11.30 -7.81
C GLU A 519 7.38 -11.67 -8.34
N LEU A 520 6.50 -10.67 -8.50
CA LEU A 520 5.27 -10.75 -9.28
C LEU A 520 5.26 -9.74 -10.43
N GLU A 521 4.52 -10.07 -11.48
CA GLU A 521 4.23 -9.18 -12.61
C GLU A 521 2.86 -8.51 -12.49
N PHE A 522 1.88 -9.18 -11.86
CA PHE A 522 0.52 -8.71 -11.66
C PHE A 522 -0.01 -9.02 -10.26
N ILE A 523 -1.01 -8.26 -9.81
CA ILE A 523 -1.93 -8.62 -8.71
C ILE A 523 -3.37 -8.43 -9.20
N ASP A 524 -4.18 -9.47 -9.12
CA ASP A 524 -5.63 -9.46 -9.37
C ASP A 524 -6.39 -8.81 -8.19
N ARG A 525 -7.50 -8.10 -8.48
CA ARG A 525 -8.41 -7.45 -7.50
C ARG A 525 -7.74 -6.86 -6.25
N LEU A 526 -7.12 -5.70 -6.42
CA LEU A 526 -6.54 -4.92 -5.32
C LEU A 526 -7.58 -4.19 -4.48
N PHE A 527 -7.26 -4.03 -3.19
CA PHE A 527 -7.93 -3.09 -2.32
C PHE A 527 -7.79 -1.66 -2.86
N PRO A 528 -8.86 -0.84 -2.94
CA PRO A 528 -8.81 0.46 -3.63
C PRO A 528 -7.80 1.47 -3.06
N ALA A 529 -7.52 1.41 -1.76
CA ALA A 529 -6.48 2.24 -1.14
C ALA A 529 -5.07 1.85 -1.63
N ASP A 530 -4.79 0.55 -1.75
CA ASP A 530 -3.51 0.04 -2.25
C ASP A 530 -3.33 0.23 -3.73
N ALA A 531 -4.38 0.12 -4.53
CA ALA A 531 -4.32 0.46 -5.96
C ALA A 531 -3.83 1.90 -6.17
N ARG A 532 -4.35 2.87 -5.39
CA ARG A 532 -3.87 4.27 -5.45
C ARG A 532 -2.44 4.43 -4.95
N ARG A 533 -2.06 3.73 -3.88
CA ARG A 533 -0.68 3.73 -3.35
C ARG A 533 0.31 3.19 -4.40
N LEU A 534 -0.04 2.10 -5.05
CA LEU A 534 0.75 1.46 -6.10
C LEU A 534 0.86 2.31 -7.37
N GLY A 535 -0.19 3.07 -7.71
CA GLY A 535 -0.18 4.04 -8.82
C GLY A 535 0.86 5.16 -8.67
N GLY A 536 1.43 5.37 -7.48
CA GLY A 536 2.53 6.31 -7.25
C GLY A 536 3.91 5.81 -7.70
N TYR A 537 4.10 4.52 -7.96
CA TYR A 537 5.40 3.94 -8.31
C TYR A 537 5.63 3.93 -9.83
N ARG A 538 6.74 4.53 -10.30
CA ARG A 538 7.09 4.67 -11.74
C ARG A 538 7.17 3.35 -12.54
N TYR A 539 7.27 2.20 -11.86
CA TYR A 539 7.37 0.87 -12.47
C TYR A 539 6.09 0.03 -12.30
N ILE A 540 5.04 0.57 -11.71
CA ILE A 540 3.74 -0.09 -11.55
C ILE A 540 2.67 0.74 -12.24
N LYS A 541 1.72 0.07 -12.88
CA LYS A 541 0.46 0.64 -13.36
C LYS A 541 -0.68 -0.01 -12.63
N THR A 542 -1.73 0.77 -12.39
CA THR A 542 -3.00 0.32 -11.84
C THR A 542 -4.10 0.71 -12.81
N GLU A 543 -4.95 -0.24 -13.20
CA GLU A 543 -6.04 -0.04 -14.14
C GLU A 543 -7.34 -0.61 -13.54
N PRO A 544 -8.49 0.09 -13.66
CA PRO A 544 -9.78 -0.46 -13.30
C PRO A 544 -10.28 -1.40 -14.39
N TYR A 545 -11.13 -2.38 -14.04
CA TYR A 545 -11.87 -3.15 -15.03
C TYR A 545 -12.91 -2.27 -15.79
N ALA A 546 -13.39 -2.77 -16.92
CA ALA A 546 -14.39 -2.07 -17.76
C ALA A 546 -15.72 -1.87 -17.03
N LEU A 547 -16.15 -2.89 -16.30
CA LEU A 547 -17.50 -3.04 -15.80
C LEU A 547 -17.48 -3.06 -14.25
N PRO A 548 -18.45 -2.43 -13.58
CA PRO A 548 -18.55 -2.48 -12.13
C PRO A 548 -18.93 -3.89 -11.64
N MET A 549 -18.55 -4.19 -10.40
CA MET A 549 -19.09 -5.30 -9.64
C MET A 549 -20.16 -4.79 -8.68
N VAL A 550 -21.26 -5.53 -8.55
CA VAL A 550 -22.36 -5.22 -7.64
C VAL A 550 -22.18 -6.01 -6.34
N HIS A 551 -22.24 -5.33 -5.20
CA HIS A 551 -22.09 -5.93 -3.88
C HIS A 551 -23.45 -5.99 -3.17
N MET A 552 -23.78 -7.18 -2.65
CA MET A 552 -25.03 -7.42 -1.94
C MET A 552 -24.86 -8.53 -0.91
N LEU A 553 -25.76 -8.59 0.07
CA LEU A 553 -25.89 -9.75 0.96
C LEU A 553 -27.08 -10.61 0.53
N VAL A 554 -26.90 -11.93 0.52
CA VAL A 554 -27.91 -12.91 0.14
C VAL A 554 -28.30 -13.73 1.37
N PRO A 555 -29.51 -13.53 1.93
CA PRO A 555 -30.03 -14.37 3.01
C PRO A 555 -30.27 -15.81 2.52
N ARG A 556 -29.63 -16.78 3.19
CA ARG A 556 -29.79 -18.23 2.97
C ARG A 556 -30.25 -18.98 4.23
N GLY A 557 -30.13 -18.34 5.40
CA GLY A 557 -30.41 -18.93 6.69
C GLY A 557 -31.85 -19.46 6.79
N LYS A 558 -31.98 -20.65 7.36
CA LYS A 558 -33.28 -21.30 7.57
C LYS A 558 -33.96 -20.72 8.82
N GLY A 559 -35.27 -20.48 8.75
CA GLY A 559 -36.10 -20.17 9.91
C GLY A 559 -36.84 -18.82 9.86
N PRO A 560 -37.72 -18.57 10.85
CA PRO A 560 -38.80 -17.58 10.75
C PRO A 560 -38.34 -16.12 10.68
N PHE A 561 -37.12 -15.82 11.13
CA PHE A 561 -36.54 -14.47 11.03
C PHE A 561 -36.01 -14.17 9.63
N PHE A 562 -35.35 -15.13 8.97
CA PHE A 562 -34.83 -14.91 7.60
C PHE A 562 -35.96 -14.83 6.56
N GLU A 563 -37.08 -15.52 6.81
CA GLU A 563 -38.33 -15.36 6.03
C GLU A 563 -39.02 -14.00 6.25
N ASP A 564 -38.79 -13.34 7.39
CA ASP A 564 -39.43 -12.07 7.74
C ASP A 564 -38.79 -10.87 7.01
N ARG A 565 -39.58 -10.20 6.17
CA ARG A 565 -39.17 -8.99 5.45
C ARG A 565 -38.72 -7.89 6.40
N GLU A 566 -39.40 -7.69 7.52
CA GLU A 566 -39.06 -6.59 8.44
C GLU A 566 -37.74 -6.84 9.16
N PHE A 567 -37.40 -8.11 9.43
CA PHE A 567 -36.06 -8.48 9.92
C PHE A 567 -34.98 -8.23 8.88
N ARG A 568 -35.19 -8.67 7.62
CA ARG A 568 -34.26 -8.38 6.52
C ARG A 568 -34.05 -6.86 6.31
N ARG A 569 -35.13 -6.09 6.39
CA ARG A 569 -35.10 -4.62 6.34
C ARG A 569 -34.33 -4.01 7.51
N ALA A 570 -34.49 -4.54 8.72
CA ALA A 570 -33.72 -4.11 9.89
C ALA A 570 -32.21 -4.31 9.67
N LEU A 571 -31.80 -5.48 9.17
CA LEU A 571 -30.40 -5.78 8.86
C LEU A 571 -29.81 -4.80 7.83
N LEU A 572 -30.61 -4.33 6.86
CA LEU A 572 -30.16 -3.34 5.88
C LEU A 572 -30.04 -1.94 6.48
N TYR A 573 -31.05 -1.49 7.22
CA TYR A 573 -31.11 -0.13 7.80
C TYR A 573 -30.08 0.06 8.91
N ALA A 574 -29.63 -1.03 9.55
CA ALA A 574 -28.54 -0.99 10.53
C ALA A 574 -27.17 -0.69 9.90
N ILE A 575 -26.95 -0.95 8.61
CA ILE A 575 -25.64 -0.82 7.96
C ILE A 575 -25.44 0.62 7.49
N ASN A 576 -24.38 1.29 7.96
CA ASN A 576 -23.95 2.58 7.42
C ASN A 576 -23.21 2.39 6.08
N ARG A 577 -23.98 2.06 5.04
CA ARG A 577 -23.44 1.67 3.73
C ARG A 577 -22.55 2.75 3.11
N SER A 578 -22.89 4.03 3.30
CA SER A 578 -22.08 5.16 2.83
C SER A 578 -20.71 5.21 3.51
N ALA A 579 -20.65 5.14 4.85
CA ALA A 579 -19.38 5.20 5.57
C ALA A 579 -18.47 4.00 5.29
N ILE A 580 -19.02 2.78 5.23
CA ILE A 580 -18.24 1.58 4.88
C ILE A 580 -17.67 1.72 3.45
N LEU A 581 -18.48 2.18 2.50
CA LEU A 581 -18.03 2.39 1.13
C LEU A 581 -16.98 3.51 1.06
N SER A 582 -17.25 4.71 1.59
CA SER A 582 -16.37 5.86 1.43
C SER A 582 -15.08 5.72 2.23
N ASP A 583 -15.18 5.35 3.50
CA ASP A 583 -14.10 5.54 4.46
C ASP A 583 -13.25 4.27 4.59
N GLU A 584 -13.90 3.11 4.69
CA GLU A 584 -13.21 1.82 4.82
C GLU A 584 -12.74 1.29 3.46
N ILE A 585 -13.64 1.10 2.49
CA ILE A 585 -13.31 0.46 1.19
C ILE A 585 -12.58 1.43 0.25
N LEU A 586 -13.14 2.62 0.03
CA LEU A 586 -12.62 3.59 -0.94
C LEU A 586 -11.63 4.57 -0.32
N GLY A 587 -11.33 4.53 0.98
CA GLY A 587 -10.32 5.38 1.64
C GLY A 587 -10.46 6.88 1.32
N GLY A 588 -11.68 7.40 1.40
CA GLY A 588 -12.06 8.81 1.22
C GLY A 588 -12.05 9.33 -0.23
N LYS A 589 -11.89 8.49 -1.25
CA LYS A 589 -11.78 8.91 -2.66
C LYS A 589 -12.58 8.03 -3.63
N PRO A 590 -13.91 8.22 -3.73
CA PRO A 590 -14.75 7.52 -4.71
C PRO A 590 -14.53 8.04 -6.14
N SER A 591 -14.74 7.17 -7.13
CA SER A 591 -14.93 7.55 -8.54
C SER A 591 -16.43 7.67 -8.88
N PRO A 592 -16.81 8.21 -10.05
CA PRO A 592 -18.21 8.25 -10.50
C PRO A 592 -18.89 6.87 -10.64
N VAL A 593 -18.10 5.80 -10.74
CA VAL A 593 -18.61 4.42 -10.77
C VAL A 593 -18.98 3.94 -9.36
N ASP A 594 -18.26 4.40 -8.33
CA ASP A 594 -18.37 3.84 -6.98
C ASP A 594 -19.50 4.52 -6.21
N ARG A 595 -20.60 3.81 -5.98
CA ARG A 595 -21.80 4.38 -5.36
C ARG A 595 -22.66 3.34 -4.65
N LEU A 596 -23.50 3.84 -3.75
CA LEU A 596 -24.60 3.07 -3.19
C LEU A 596 -25.62 2.69 -4.28
N ILE A 597 -26.36 1.63 -4.00
CA ILE A 597 -27.41 1.10 -4.89
C ILE A 597 -28.65 0.71 -4.07
N SER A 598 -29.81 0.68 -4.73
CA SER A 598 -31.12 0.31 -4.15
C SER A 598 -31.66 -1.03 -4.62
N GLY A 599 -30.98 -1.70 -5.55
CA GLY A 599 -31.42 -2.96 -6.17
C GLY A 599 -30.25 -3.84 -6.61
N PRO A 600 -30.52 -4.90 -7.39
CA PRO A 600 -29.50 -5.88 -7.78
C PRO A 600 -28.67 -5.44 -8.98
N PHE A 601 -29.15 -4.54 -9.83
CA PHE A 601 -28.47 -4.18 -11.08
C PHE A 601 -27.45 -3.05 -10.88
N PRO A 602 -26.43 -2.93 -11.74
CA PRO A 602 -25.55 -1.78 -11.73
C PRO A 602 -26.30 -0.52 -12.17
N ALA A 603 -26.05 0.60 -11.49
CA ALA A 603 -26.53 1.94 -11.85
C ALA A 603 -25.70 2.61 -12.96
N GLY A 604 -24.64 1.93 -13.44
CA GLY A 604 -23.66 2.48 -14.38
C GLY A 604 -22.82 3.62 -13.79
N ALA A 605 -21.96 4.20 -14.61
CA ALA A 605 -21.13 5.37 -14.28
C ALA A 605 -21.84 6.71 -14.54
N SER A 606 -22.93 6.71 -15.33
CA SER A 606 -23.70 7.89 -15.73
C SER A 606 -25.10 7.47 -16.20
N GLU A 607 -26.04 8.41 -16.29
CA GLU A 607 -27.40 8.15 -16.80
C GLU A 607 -27.44 7.64 -18.25
N THR A 608 -26.39 7.92 -19.03
CA THR A 608 -26.21 7.46 -20.41
C THR A 608 -25.38 6.16 -20.53
N ASP A 609 -25.00 5.54 -19.41
CA ASP A 609 -24.28 4.29 -19.41
C ASP A 609 -25.19 3.15 -19.90
N ALA A 610 -24.72 2.41 -20.89
CA ALA A 610 -25.42 1.26 -21.44
C ALA A 610 -25.73 0.18 -20.40
N LEU A 611 -24.94 0.06 -19.32
CA LEU A 611 -25.18 -0.89 -18.24
C LEU A 611 -26.36 -0.49 -17.33
N ALA A 612 -26.71 0.80 -17.31
CA ALA A 612 -27.72 1.34 -16.40
C ALA A 612 -29.17 1.04 -16.84
N TYR A 613 -29.41 0.40 -17.99
CA TYR A 613 -30.76 0.23 -18.54
C TYR A 613 -31.73 -0.50 -17.59
N ALA A 614 -31.21 -1.37 -16.74
CA ALA A 614 -31.99 -2.17 -15.79
C ALA A 614 -32.23 -1.46 -14.45
N TYR A 615 -31.49 -0.40 -14.16
CA TYR A 615 -31.54 0.28 -12.87
C TYR A 615 -32.77 1.19 -12.79
N ASN A 616 -33.52 1.07 -11.70
CA ASN A 616 -34.67 1.92 -11.43
C ASN A 616 -34.29 3.10 -10.51
N LEU A 617 -34.01 4.26 -11.13
CA LEU A 617 -33.67 5.50 -10.42
C LEU A 617 -34.83 6.05 -9.55
N SER A 618 -36.07 5.59 -9.75
CA SER A 618 -37.21 5.97 -8.89
C SER A 618 -37.28 5.20 -7.57
N VAL A 619 -36.43 4.18 -7.39
CA VAL A 619 -36.34 3.41 -6.15
C VAL A 619 -35.26 4.02 -5.25
N GLU A 620 -35.69 4.73 -4.21
CA GLU A 620 -34.82 5.37 -3.22
C GLU A 620 -33.81 4.40 -2.58
N GLU A 621 -32.61 4.90 -2.30
CA GLU A 621 -31.57 4.15 -1.61
C GLU A 621 -31.95 3.96 -0.12
N PRO A 622 -31.93 2.72 0.41
CA PRO A 622 -32.25 2.45 1.82
C PRO A 622 -31.44 3.33 2.81
N PRO A 623 -32.10 4.09 3.70
CA PRO A 623 -31.41 4.95 4.65
C PRO A 623 -30.69 4.16 5.74
N TYR A 624 -29.60 4.72 6.24
CA TYR A 624 -28.99 4.28 7.50
C TYR A 624 -29.81 4.82 8.68
N ASP A 625 -30.51 3.93 9.39
CA ASP A 625 -31.28 4.26 10.58
C ASP A 625 -31.29 3.09 11.58
N PRO A 626 -30.31 3.06 12.50
CA PRO A 626 -30.24 2.06 13.58
C PRO A 626 -31.46 2.07 14.53
N ARG A 627 -32.17 3.21 14.65
CA ARG A 627 -33.33 3.32 15.55
C ARG A 627 -34.52 2.60 14.94
N THR A 628 -34.82 2.89 13.68
CA THR A 628 -35.85 2.16 12.92
C THR A 628 -35.47 0.68 12.80
N ALA A 629 -34.21 0.35 12.52
CA ALA A 629 -33.74 -1.04 12.51
C ALA A 629 -33.99 -1.77 13.85
N THR A 630 -33.68 -1.15 14.99
CA THR A 630 -33.95 -1.72 16.32
C THR A 630 -35.46 -1.98 16.53
N VAL A 631 -36.32 -1.03 16.13
CA VAL A 631 -37.78 -1.19 16.21
C VAL A 631 -38.27 -2.33 15.30
N LEU A 632 -37.70 -2.48 14.11
CA LEU A 632 -38.04 -3.57 13.18
C LEU A 632 -37.61 -4.95 13.72
N VAL A 633 -36.45 -5.06 14.39
CA VAL A 633 -36.06 -6.29 15.11
C VAL A 633 -37.07 -6.63 16.20
N MET A 634 -37.44 -5.66 17.05
CA MET A 634 -38.42 -5.87 18.12
C MET A 634 -39.80 -6.25 17.58
N LEU A 635 -40.25 -5.62 16.50
CA LEU A 635 -41.52 -5.93 15.83
C LEU A 635 -41.50 -7.34 15.24
N SER A 636 -40.41 -7.73 14.57
CA SER A 636 -40.23 -9.09 14.06
C SER A 636 -40.28 -10.10 15.20
N GLN A 637 -39.50 -9.90 16.27
CA GLN A 637 -39.48 -10.79 17.42
C GLN A 637 -40.87 -10.93 18.07
N ALA A 638 -41.60 -9.83 18.27
CA ALA A 638 -42.97 -9.87 18.80
C ALA A 638 -43.93 -10.62 17.87
N ASN A 639 -43.84 -10.41 16.55
CA ASN A 639 -44.64 -11.13 15.56
C ASN A 639 -44.36 -12.63 15.57
N GLN A 640 -43.09 -13.05 15.63
CA GLN A 640 -42.72 -14.46 15.68
C GLN A 640 -43.10 -15.12 17.02
N THR A 641 -42.96 -14.42 18.15
CA THR A 641 -43.47 -14.88 19.46
C THR A 641 -44.99 -15.09 19.44
N SER A 642 -45.74 -14.15 18.86
CA SER A 642 -47.20 -14.25 18.71
C SER A 642 -47.63 -15.42 17.81
N ARG A 643 -46.90 -15.65 16.70
CA ARG A 643 -47.12 -16.79 15.80
C ARG A 643 -46.82 -18.13 16.50
N ALA A 644 -45.69 -18.24 17.20
CA ALA A 644 -45.31 -19.43 17.96
C ALA A 644 -46.35 -19.74 19.05
N ALA A 645 -46.78 -18.74 19.82
CA ALA A 645 -47.84 -18.90 20.82
C ALA A 645 -49.17 -19.41 20.23
N LYS A 646 -49.59 -18.89 19.07
CA LYS A 646 -50.77 -19.39 18.34
C LYS A 646 -50.63 -20.84 17.86
N ARG A 647 -49.41 -21.27 17.53
CA ARG A 647 -49.08 -22.65 17.13
C ARG A 647 -48.77 -23.59 18.32
N LYS A 648 -48.69 -23.06 19.55
CA LYS A 648 -48.20 -23.75 20.75
C LYS A 648 -46.74 -24.22 20.64
N GLU A 649 -45.95 -23.50 19.86
CA GLU A 649 -44.52 -23.70 19.65
C GLU A 649 -43.70 -22.80 20.60
N PRO A 650 -42.46 -23.15 20.97
CA PRO A 650 -41.58 -22.24 21.71
C PRO A 650 -41.25 -21.01 20.86
N ALA A 651 -41.20 -19.84 21.50
CA ALA A 651 -40.84 -18.59 20.80
C ALA A 651 -39.41 -18.69 20.22
N PRO A 652 -39.22 -18.41 18.91
CA PRO A 652 -37.91 -18.50 18.30
C PRO A 652 -36.99 -17.40 18.85
N LYS A 653 -35.74 -17.77 19.16
CA LYS A 653 -34.70 -16.82 19.57
C LYS A 653 -34.12 -16.12 18.35
N LEU A 654 -33.62 -14.89 18.52
CA LEU A 654 -32.87 -14.22 17.48
C LEU A 654 -31.65 -15.08 17.07
N PRO A 655 -31.37 -15.24 15.77
CA PRO A 655 -30.26 -16.03 15.29
C PRO A 655 -28.93 -15.32 15.53
N VAL A 656 -27.86 -16.09 15.78
CA VAL A 656 -26.48 -15.60 15.68
C VAL A 656 -26.06 -15.79 14.22
N ILE A 657 -26.03 -14.70 13.44
CA ILE A 657 -25.87 -14.77 11.98
C ILE A 657 -24.45 -15.16 11.60
N ARG A 658 -24.30 -16.22 10.79
CA ARG A 658 -23.03 -16.57 10.14
C ARG A 658 -22.95 -15.84 8.80
N LEU A 659 -22.16 -14.78 8.76
CA LEU A 659 -21.89 -13.97 7.57
C LEU A 659 -20.74 -14.59 6.79
N GLY A 660 -21.05 -15.28 5.69
CA GLY A 660 -20.07 -15.80 4.76
C GLY A 660 -19.47 -14.68 3.92
N VAL A 661 -18.15 -14.54 3.92
CA VAL A 661 -17.43 -13.58 3.08
C VAL A 661 -16.35 -14.27 2.23
N PRO A 662 -16.21 -13.91 0.95
CA PRO A 662 -15.13 -14.42 0.11
C PRO A 662 -13.78 -13.94 0.63
N ASN A 663 -12.72 -14.73 0.38
CA ASN A 663 -11.38 -14.49 0.90
C ASN A 663 -10.60 -13.36 0.17
N PHE A 664 -11.25 -12.22 -0.08
CA PHE A 664 -10.59 -10.99 -0.54
C PHE A 664 -10.80 -9.84 0.45
N GLU A 665 -9.82 -8.95 0.53
CA GLU A 665 -9.69 -7.99 1.64
C GLU A 665 -10.91 -7.07 1.81
N ALA A 666 -11.39 -6.44 0.74
CA ALA A 666 -12.54 -5.53 0.84
C ALA A 666 -13.83 -6.23 1.31
N ALA A 667 -14.01 -7.54 1.03
CA ALA A 667 -15.14 -8.30 1.57
C ALA A 667 -14.97 -8.62 3.06
N ARG A 668 -13.74 -8.94 3.50
CA ARG A 668 -13.45 -9.18 4.93
C ARG A 668 -13.64 -7.91 5.75
N VAL A 669 -13.16 -6.76 5.27
CA VAL A 669 -13.35 -5.44 5.90
C VAL A 669 -14.85 -5.10 5.98
N ALA A 670 -15.55 -5.10 4.85
CA ALA A 670 -16.98 -4.81 4.80
C ALA A 670 -17.81 -5.74 5.70
N GLY A 671 -17.49 -7.04 5.71
CA GLY A 671 -18.16 -8.03 6.56
C GLY A 671 -17.96 -7.76 8.05
N GLN A 672 -16.77 -7.34 8.48
CA GLN A 672 -16.51 -6.97 9.87
C GLN A 672 -17.33 -5.74 10.29
N ALA A 673 -17.38 -4.70 9.46
CA ALA A 673 -18.18 -3.51 9.74
C ALA A 673 -19.70 -3.79 9.75
N ILE A 674 -20.18 -4.66 8.85
CA ILE A 674 -21.58 -5.12 8.83
C ILE A 674 -21.93 -5.88 10.13
N LEU A 675 -21.04 -6.74 10.64
CA LEU A 675 -21.25 -7.42 11.92
C LEU A 675 -21.26 -6.45 13.11
N GLN A 676 -20.41 -5.42 13.10
CA GLN A 676 -20.43 -4.37 14.11
C GLN A 676 -21.75 -3.58 14.07
N ALA A 677 -22.24 -3.26 12.87
CA ALA A 677 -23.52 -2.59 12.65
C ALA A 677 -24.72 -3.40 13.17
N TRP A 678 -24.76 -4.72 12.91
CA TRP A 678 -25.81 -5.60 13.44
C TRP A 678 -25.77 -5.76 14.96
N LYS A 679 -24.58 -5.75 15.55
CA LYS A 679 -24.43 -5.80 17.02
C LYS A 679 -25.07 -4.60 17.71
N ILE A 680 -25.09 -3.42 17.09
CA ILE A 680 -25.75 -2.20 17.64
C ILE A 680 -27.26 -2.41 17.80
N ILE A 681 -27.90 -3.15 16.89
CA ILE A 681 -29.35 -3.43 16.92
C ILE A 681 -29.70 -4.73 17.70
N GLY A 682 -28.74 -5.29 18.44
CA GLY A 682 -28.93 -6.50 19.24
C GLY A 682 -28.93 -7.81 18.45
N VAL A 683 -28.37 -7.82 17.23
CA VAL A 683 -28.22 -9.02 16.41
C VAL A 683 -26.74 -9.43 16.38
N ASP A 684 -26.41 -10.50 17.09
CA ASP A 684 -25.05 -11.06 17.08
C ASP A 684 -24.75 -11.79 15.76
N GLY A 685 -23.48 -11.83 15.38
CA GLY A 685 -23.03 -12.62 14.24
C GLY A 685 -21.54 -12.96 14.27
N LYS A 686 -21.14 -13.81 13.33
CA LYS A 686 -19.78 -14.34 13.17
C LYS A 686 -19.39 -14.30 11.70
N LEU A 687 -18.13 -13.92 11.43
CA LEU A 687 -17.57 -13.94 10.09
C LEU A 687 -17.12 -15.37 9.74
N VAL A 688 -17.48 -15.84 8.56
CA VAL A 688 -17.04 -17.12 7.99
C VAL A 688 -16.34 -16.80 6.66
N VAL A 689 -15.03 -17.00 6.59
CA VAL A 689 -14.28 -16.74 5.35
C VAL A 689 -14.32 -17.99 4.46
N TYR A 690 -14.55 -17.82 3.16
CA TYR A 690 -14.55 -18.90 2.18
C TYR A 690 -13.66 -18.58 0.97
N ASP A 691 -12.99 -19.60 0.42
CA ASP A 691 -12.22 -19.46 -0.83
C ASP A 691 -13.09 -19.65 -2.07
N GLU A 692 -13.93 -20.69 -2.07
CA GLU A 692 -14.87 -21.06 -3.14
C GLU A 692 -16.32 -20.69 -2.80
N LEU A 693 -17.12 -20.33 -3.82
CA LEU A 693 -18.51 -19.92 -3.63
C LEU A 693 -19.36 -21.05 -2.98
N PRO A 694 -19.93 -20.84 -1.78
CA PRO A 694 -20.72 -21.85 -1.08
C PRO A 694 -21.95 -22.27 -1.87
N ARG A 695 -22.27 -23.57 -1.85
CA ARG A 695 -23.48 -24.13 -2.48
C ARG A 695 -24.75 -23.65 -1.75
N LEU A 696 -25.91 -23.78 -2.39
CA LEU A 696 -27.19 -23.36 -1.79
C LEU A 696 -27.59 -24.24 -0.60
N GLU A 697 -27.19 -25.51 -0.61
CA GLU A 697 -27.45 -26.49 0.45
C GLU A 697 -26.44 -26.39 1.62
N ASP A 698 -25.46 -25.49 1.53
CA ASP A 698 -24.45 -25.32 2.57
C ASP A 698 -25.03 -24.57 3.78
N ASP A 699 -25.49 -25.36 4.76
CA ASP A 699 -25.97 -24.89 6.06
C ASP A 699 -24.87 -24.25 6.94
N SER A 700 -23.64 -24.04 6.47
CA SER A 700 -22.56 -23.36 7.22
C SER A 700 -22.75 -21.82 7.31
N ILE A 701 -23.49 -21.22 6.38
CA ILE A 701 -23.63 -19.76 6.22
C ILE A 701 -25.11 -19.36 6.21
N ASP A 702 -25.47 -18.32 6.98
CA ASP A 702 -26.84 -17.80 7.04
C ASP A 702 -27.06 -16.60 6.10
N ILE A 703 -26.03 -15.80 5.88
CA ILE A 703 -26.04 -14.68 4.93
C ILE A 703 -24.72 -14.70 4.15
N LEU A 704 -24.79 -14.73 2.83
CA LEU A 704 -23.64 -14.67 1.93
C LEU A 704 -23.38 -13.23 1.49
N TYR A 705 -22.17 -12.69 1.72
CA TYR A 705 -21.69 -11.50 1.02
C TYR A 705 -21.26 -11.90 -0.40
N MET A 706 -21.82 -11.24 -1.41
CA MET A 706 -21.59 -11.57 -2.81
C MET A 706 -21.16 -10.34 -3.60
N SER A 707 -20.08 -10.46 -4.38
CA SER A 707 -19.71 -9.53 -5.45
C SER A 707 -20.09 -10.15 -6.80
N ALA A 708 -21.02 -9.54 -7.52
CA ALA A 708 -21.65 -10.08 -8.72
C ALA A 708 -21.38 -9.26 -9.99
N ALA A 709 -21.02 -9.97 -11.06
CA ALA A 709 -20.80 -9.48 -12.42
C ALA A 709 -22.15 -9.46 -13.20
N LEU A 710 -23.01 -8.50 -12.87
CA LEU A 710 -24.37 -8.37 -13.45
C LEU A 710 -24.34 -7.47 -14.69
N TRP A 711 -23.61 -7.92 -15.70
CA TRP A 711 -23.24 -7.12 -16.87
C TRP A 711 -24.27 -7.18 -18.00
N GLU A 712 -25.10 -8.22 -18.03
CA GLU A 712 -26.24 -8.31 -18.96
C GLU A 712 -27.54 -8.62 -18.19
N PRO A 713 -28.14 -7.60 -17.53
CA PRO A 713 -29.29 -7.76 -16.65
C PRO A 713 -30.45 -8.60 -17.20
N VAL A 714 -30.78 -8.50 -18.49
CA VAL A 714 -31.86 -9.25 -19.14
C VAL A 714 -31.68 -10.76 -19.03
N THR A 715 -30.44 -11.26 -19.05
CA THR A 715 -30.14 -12.68 -18.82
C THR A 715 -29.66 -12.98 -17.40
N ASP A 716 -28.95 -12.04 -16.78
CA ASP A 716 -28.34 -12.25 -15.46
C ASP A 716 -29.36 -12.22 -14.32
N ALA A 717 -30.51 -11.58 -14.50
CA ALA A 717 -31.63 -11.62 -13.56
C ALA A 717 -32.10 -13.06 -13.26
N GLU A 718 -32.33 -13.86 -14.32
CA GLU A 718 -32.72 -15.27 -14.20
C GLU A 718 -31.58 -16.10 -13.57
N ARG A 719 -30.32 -15.80 -13.93
CA ARG A 719 -29.14 -16.49 -13.39
C ARG A 719 -28.88 -16.19 -11.92
N LEU A 720 -29.35 -15.03 -11.43
CA LEU A 720 -29.22 -14.59 -10.04
C LEU A 720 -30.35 -15.14 -9.15
N PHE A 721 -31.61 -14.98 -9.59
CA PHE A 721 -32.81 -15.22 -8.79
C PHE A 721 -33.60 -16.49 -9.15
N GLY A 722 -33.37 -17.05 -10.35
CA GLY A 722 -34.00 -18.29 -10.81
C GLY A 722 -33.43 -19.54 -10.13
N VAL A 723 -33.93 -20.69 -10.54
CA VAL A 723 -33.60 -22.00 -9.93
C VAL A 723 -32.11 -22.32 -10.09
N GLY A 724 -31.43 -22.60 -8.97
CA GLY A 724 -29.98 -22.82 -8.89
C GLY A 724 -29.14 -21.53 -8.88
N GLY A 725 -29.76 -20.35 -8.94
CA GLY A 725 -29.08 -19.07 -8.85
C GLY A 725 -28.53 -18.80 -7.44
N PRO A 726 -27.42 -18.07 -7.28
CA PRO A 726 -26.79 -17.87 -5.97
C PRO A 726 -27.67 -17.08 -4.98
N ALA A 727 -28.72 -16.41 -5.47
CA ALA A 727 -29.77 -15.74 -4.71
C ALA A 727 -31.18 -16.22 -5.13
N GLU A 728 -31.33 -17.53 -5.40
CA GLU A 728 -32.62 -18.17 -5.72
C GLU A 728 -33.73 -17.71 -4.76
N THR A 729 -34.89 -17.35 -5.31
CA THR A 729 -36.04 -16.93 -4.49
C THR A 729 -37.36 -17.52 -4.97
N ASN A 730 -38.14 -18.04 -4.02
CA ASN A 730 -39.49 -18.56 -4.25
C ASN A 730 -40.59 -17.48 -4.15
N ASN A 731 -40.20 -16.20 -4.06
CA ASN A 731 -41.16 -15.09 -3.99
C ASN A 731 -41.95 -14.98 -5.30
N GLN A 732 -43.26 -15.23 -5.22
CA GLN A 732 -44.16 -15.30 -6.38
C GLN A 732 -44.14 -14.03 -7.26
N TYR A 733 -43.98 -12.84 -6.68
CA TYR A 733 -43.92 -11.59 -7.45
C TYR A 733 -42.63 -11.50 -8.28
N ILE A 734 -41.50 -11.92 -7.70
CA ILE A 734 -40.20 -11.93 -8.38
C ILE A 734 -40.18 -13.03 -9.46
N VAL A 735 -40.65 -14.23 -9.15
CA VAL A 735 -40.79 -15.32 -10.14
C VAL A 735 -41.69 -14.91 -11.31
N GLN A 736 -42.79 -14.20 -11.05
CA GLN A 736 -43.65 -13.66 -12.11
C GLN A 736 -42.94 -12.55 -12.92
N ALA A 737 -42.15 -11.68 -12.29
CA ALA A 737 -41.40 -10.63 -12.97
C ALA A 737 -40.29 -11.21 -13.87
N LEU A 738 -39.57 -12.24 -13.40
CA LEU A 738 -38.62 -13.00 -14.23
C LEU A 738 -39.32 -13.61 -15.45
N GLY A 739 -40.48 -14.25 -15.25
CA GLY A 739 -41.29 -14.79 -16.34
C GLY A 739 -41.74 -13.73 -17.37
N LYS A 740 -42.03 -12.50 -16.94
CA LYS A 740 -42.30 -11.37 -17.84
C LYS A 740 -41.04 -10.89 -18.58
N LEU A 741 -39.91 -10.78 -17.88
CA LEU A 741 -38.63 -10.35 -18.46
C LEU A 741 -38.15 -11.33 -19.55
N ASN A 742 -38.24 -12.63 -19.30
CA ASN A 742 -37.95 -13.69 -20.27
C ASN A 742 -38.90 -13.68 -21.49
N ALA A 743 -40.06 -13.01 -21.39
CA ALA A 743 -41.04 -12.82 -22.47
C ALA A 743 -40.92 -11.46 -23.19
N ALA A 744 -39.98 -10.60 -22.79
CA ALA A 744 -39.79 -9.27 -23.37
C ALA A 744 -39.18 -9.32 -24.77
N ARG A 745 -39.84 -8.65 -25.72
CA ARG A 745 -39.58 -8.78 -27.17
C ARG A 745 -38.66 -7.71 -27.73
N ASN A 746 -38.53 -6.60 -27.02
CA ASN A 746 -37.82 -5.41 -27.43
C ASN A 746 -37.19 -4.70 -26.21
N TRP A 747 -36.28 -3.76 -26.47
CA TRP A 747 -35.53 -3.07 -25.43
C TRP A 747 -36.36 -2.23 -24.47
N ARG A 748 -37.54 -1.80 -24.89
CA ARG A 748 -38.47 -1.07 -24.03
C ARG A 748 -39.07 -2.02 -22.99
N GLU A 749 -39.62 -3.16 -23.42
CA GLU A 749 -40.17 -4.18 -22.54
C GLU A 749 -39.09 -4.76 -21.59
N VAL A 750 -37.85 -4.93 -22.08
CA VAL A 750 -36.71 -5.37 -21.25
C VAL A 750 -36.38 -4.32 -20.17
N ARG A 751 -36.31 -3.03 -20.53
CA ARG A 751 -36.07 -1.94 -19.58
C ARG A 751 -37.17 -1.87 -18.52
N GLU A 752 -38.44 -1.84 -18.95
CA GLU A 752 -39.61 -1.81 -18.06
C GLU A 752 -39.62 -3.04 -17.13
N GLY A 753 -39.40 -4.24 -17.66
CA GLY A 753 -39.35 -5.48 -16.87
C GLY A 753 -38.20 -5.56 -15.86
N CYS A 754 -37.01 -5.10 -16.23
CA CYS A 754 -35.88 -5.01 -15.30
C CYS A 754 -36.14 -3.97 -14.18
N GLN A 755 -36.72 -2.82 -14.52
CA GLN A 755 -37.02 -1.76 -13.54
C GLN A 755 -38.15 -2.14 -12.58
N ASP A 756 -39.16 -2.90 -13.06
CA ASP A 756 -40.18 -3.55 -12.22
C ASP A 756 -39.55 -4.58 -11.28
N LEU A 757 -38.67 -5.45 -11.80
CA LEU A 757 -37.95 -6.44 -11.00
C LEU A 757 -37.06 -5.79 -9.94
N HIS A 758 -36.35 -4.70 -10.26
CA HIS A 758 -35.59 -3.90 -9.30
C HIS A 758 -36.49 -3.43 -8.16
N ALA A 759 -37.65 -2.82 -8.47
CA ALA A 759 -38.58 -2.33 -7.46
C ALA A 759 -39.13 -3.46 -6.57
N LEU A 760 -39.43 -4.63 -7.14
CA LEU A 760 -39.84 -5.82 -6.38
C LEU A 760 -38.72 -6.37 -5.49
N VAL A 761 -37.48 -6.41 -5.97
CA VAL A 761 -36.31 -6.82 -5.17
C VAL A 761 -36.08 -5.84 -4.02
N ALA A 762 -36.16 -4.53 -4.25
CA ALA A 762 -36.06 -3.53 -3.19
C ALA A 762 -37.21 -3.64 -2.16
N ALA A 763 -38.43 -3.93 -2.60
CA ALA A 763 -39.61 -4.05 -1.75
C ALA A 763 -39.68 -5.36 -0.95
N HIS A 764 -39.09 -6.45 -1.45
CA HIS A 764 -39.15 -7.78 -0.81
C HIS A 764 -37.84 -8.25 -0.19
N LEU A 765 -36.70 -7.62 -0.54
CA LEU A 765 -35.36 -7.93 -0.05
C LEU A 765 -34.99 -9.43 -0.14
N PRO A 766 -35.07 -10.09 -1.31
CA PRO A 766 -34.44 -11.40 -1.52
C PRO A 766 -32.90 -11.29 -1.46
N VAL A 767 -32.38 -10.08 -1.71
CA VAL A 767 -31.00 -9.65 -1.46
C VAL A 767 -31.03 -8.29 -0.77
N LEU A 768 -29.93 -7.96 -0.08
CA LEU A 768 -29.73 -6.72 0.66
C LEU A 768 -28.68 -5.91 -0.10
N PRO A 769 -29.07 -4.93 -0.94
CA PRO A 769 -28.15 -4.20 -1.81
C PRO A 769 -27.20 -3.29 -1.03
N LEU A 770 -25.90 -3.36 -1.33
CA LEU A 770 -24.87 -2.56 -0.65
C LEU A 770 -24.43 -1.39 -1.53
N TRP A 771 -23.59 -1.66 -2.53
CA TRP A 771 -22.94 -0.69 -3.41
C TRP A 771 -22.50 -1.35 -4.71
N GLN A 772 -22.13 -0.55 -5.71
CA GLN A 772 -21.30 -0.98 -6.83
C GLN A 772 -19.91 -0.35 -6.71
N VAL A 773 -18.87 -1.06 -7.17
CA VAL A 773 -17.50 -0.54 -7.22
C VAL A 773 -16.80 -0.93 -8.53
N SER A 774 -15.84 -0.11 -8.95
CA SER A 774 -14.89 -0.46 -9.99
C SER A 774 -13.71 -1.22 -9.39
N GLU A 775 -13.68 -2.53 -9.57
CA GLU A 775 -12.53 -3.37 -9.21
C GLU A 775 -11.27 -2.94 -9.99
N THR A 776 -10.09 -3.08 -9.38
CA THR A 776 -8.80 -2.66 -9.96
C THR A 776 -7.75 -3.76 -9.86
N PHE A 777 -6.80 -3.76 -10.79
CA PHE A 777 -5.62 -4.61 -10.74
C PHE A 777 -4.35 -3.78 -10.91
N ALA A 778 -3.21 -4.31 -10.47
CA ALA A 778 -1.91 -3.71 -10.73
C ALA A 778 -1.00 -4.63 -11.53
N TYR A 779 -0.08 -4.03 -12.28
CA TYR A 779 0.90 -4.75 -13.07
C TYR A 779 2.19 -3.95 -13.25
N ARG A 780 3.30 -4.65 -13.46
CA ARG A 780 4.60 -4.04 -13.74
C ARG A 780 4.64 -3.48 -15.16
N THR A 781 5.21 -2.29 -15.31
CA THR A 781 5.31 -1.56 -16.58
C THR A 781 6.08 -2.28 -17.69
N GLU A 782 6.88 -3.26 -17.30
CA GLU A 782 7.64 -4.20 -18.11
C GLU A 782 6.71 -5.10 -18.96
N ILE A 783 5.45 -5.28 -18.55
CA ILE A 783 4.45 -6.00 -19.34
C ILE A 783 3.68 -5.01 -20.23
N GLN A 784 3.87 -5.15 -21.54
CA GLN A 784 3.15 -4.42 -22.58
C GLN A 784 2.01 -5.26 -23.16
N GLY A 785 1.12 -4.62 -23.92
CA GLY A 785 -0.03 -5.28 -24.54
C GLY A 785 -1.21 -5.59 -23.60
N VAL A 786 -1.08 -5.29 -22.31
CA VAL A 786 -2.20 -5.29 -21.35
C VAL A 786 -3.26 -4.29 -21.82
N ALA A 787 -4.49 -4.77 -21.99
CA ALA A 787 -5.61 -3.93 -22.42
C ALA A 787 -5.95 -2.87 -21.36
N LYS A 788 -6.28 -1.67 -21.80
CA LYS A 788 -6.86 -0.64 -20.91
C LYS A 788 -8.30 -1.00 -20.60
N ARG A 789 -8.68 -0.95 -19.32
CA ARG A 789 -10.01 -1.33 -18.83
C ARG A 789 -10.52 -2.64 -19.46
N PRO A 790 -9.87 -3.78 -19.18
CA PRO A 790 -10.36 -5.07 -19.64
C PRO A 790 -11.62 -5.49 -18.84
N ILE A 791 -12.36 -6.46 -19.35
CA ILE A 791 -13.52 -7.07 -18.67
C ILE A 791 -13.05 -8.03 -17.57
N GLY A 792 -11.92 -8.71 -17.79
CA GLY A 792 -11.25 -9.56 -16.80
C GLY A 792 -9.76 -9.63 -17.12
N LEU A 793 -8.95 -10.11 -16.16
CA LEU A 793 -7.50 -9.93 -16.19
C LEU A 793 -6.84 -10.45 -17.48
N TYR A 794 -7.26 -11.61 -17.98
CA TYR A 794 -6.64 -12.27 -19.13
C TYR A 794 -7.27 -11.91 -20.48
N GLN A 795 -8.11 -10.88 -20.54
CA GLN A 795 -8.58 -10.37 -21.83
C GLN A 795 -7.39 -9.96 -22.70
N ASP A 796 -7.36 -10.49 -23.92
CA ASP A 796 -6.29 -10.29 -24.89
C ASP A 796 -4.88 -10.68 -24.42
N VAL A 797 -4.76 -11.70 -23.54
CA VAL A 797 -3.48 -12.23 -23.05
C VAL A 797 -2.48 -12.60 -24.18
N GLN A 798 -2.95 -12.94 -25.38
CA GLN A 798 -2.11 -13.15 -26.57
C GLN A 798 -1.31 -11.91 -27.01
N LYS A 799 -1.76 -10.70 -26.63
CA LYS A 799 -1.09 -9.43 -26.94
C LYS A 799 0.03 -9.11 -25.94
N TRP A 800 0.12 -9.82 -24.82
CA TRP A 800 1.08 -9.50 -23.75
C TRP A 800 2.52 -9.73 -24.20
N ARG A 801 3.43 -8.80 -23.87
CA ARG A 801 4.86 -8.89 -24.18
C ARG A 801 5.69 -8.41 -23.00
N ILE A 802 6.73 -9.15 -22.63
CA ILE A 802 7.63 -8.82 -21.52
C ILE A 802 8.84 -8.05 -22.07
N GLN A 803 9.04 -6.79 -21.67
CA GLN A 803 10.21 -5.99 -22.07
C GLN A 803 11.18 -5.77 -20.90
N VAL A 804 12.48 -5.84 -21.21
CA VAL A 804 13.57 -5.38 -20.33
C VAL A 804 13.69 -3.86 -20.40
N ARG A 805 14.08 -3.24 -19.29
CA ARG A 805 14.30 -1.79 -19.14
C ARG A 805 15.77 -1.41 -19.18
#